data_AF-A0A449B447-F1
#
_entry.id   AF-A0A449B447-F1
#
_cell.length_a   1.000
_cell.length_b   1.000
_cell.length_c   1.000
_cell.angle_alpha   90.00
_cell.angle_beta   90.00
_cell.angle_gamma   90.00
#
_symmetry.space_group_name_H-M   'P 1'
#
loop_
_entity.id
_entity.type
_entity.pdbx_description
1 polymer ?
#
loop_
_entity_poly.entity_id
_entity_poly.type
_entity_poly.pdbx_seq_one_letter_code
_entity_poly.pdbx_strand_id
1 'polypeptide(L)'
;MKLKKQILLTLNSLPIVFSISCSINEKKLSDDKEINKTPSDKTKEENIDSKNTDSNSTPVSNLENTKKEEDNNLNPTIENPKNENENELHDSKEIKEELFNFPTIIEPENLSISHNGNIYNPKKIFDLDKFPKNIVLEDISTNKQIVSSYFNSEMKKVYSTILGANEFFDSIPKWFNFYDQNYQQLAKKDLYKKIPDMHVWFKNNDQYTKLVKKNIIDYVQDNELILDNNILSIEKNISDFILSSFKNRTLSLYALVKNNFSSSILEIKVNIEELLNNKIQEWKNSNLNFLEYKISLSDDNKIKFEFRLKNGLFSFDHNEINSKYVFEKYNTLFDIMYEVEKDNDKHISFSNKKYLKNDLHAKLTTNEILYSSENKELIANNGRRILSEENNKMFNEIRKRVFTIGGGTSTMISKVKPSDENNYLYYFITNRHVSDILESRWNDHRVIKKVIIPDLDDSKIRNYDNDISLDVDKNWLTINFWQAINQNRRDGTLNNSNINLNNADISINIINIKPIIDKAKLENNLKILNYFENWKNLKPLKLSKKIKYLDSGNLVNFYLSSFPTDPYAGFTGKRYREHIVNRIEDIIMNDQPQGFEKYGYFKSFKMQDDLSLNSRYDLISVGSGSLVFDENMDMIGLFMQNIGDNEYGFGLFSSFDYDYFGYENDKNLNSFKKFLQNKVNSEPEKFDLIEF
;
A
#
# COMPACT_ATOMS: atom_id res chain seq x y z
N MET A 1 -27.73 -83.49 4.59
CA MET A 1 -28.39 -82.19 4.88
C MET A 1 -28.73 -81.54 3.53
N LYS A 2 -29.92 -80.97 3.25
CA LYS A 2 -30.59 -79.77 3.84
C LYS A 2 -29.75 -78.49 3.75
N LEU A 3 -30.22 -77.33 3.24
CA LEU A 3 -31.30 -77.05 2.26
C LEU A 3 -31.23 -75.58 1.74
N LYS A 4 -31.59 -75.33 0.46
CA LYS A 4 -32.29 -74.15 -0.15
C LYS A 4 -32.15 -72.69 0.40
N LYS A 5 -31.81 -71.78 -0.55
CA LYS A 5 -32.53 -70.53 -0.99
C LYS A 5 -32.66 -69.26 -0.10
N GLN A 6 -32.75 -68.12 -0.84
CA GLN A 6 -33.53 -66.87 -0.59
C GLN A 6 -33.02 -65.88 0.48
N ILE A 7 -33.40 -64.58 0.54
CA ILE A 7 -33.70 -63.45 -0.42
C ILE A 7 -34.28 -62.25 0.42
N LEU A 8 -34.34 -61.01 -0.14
CA LEU A 8 -34.90 -59.75 0.44
C LEU A 8 -34.01 -59.10 1.57
N LEU A 9 -33.55 -57.84 1.48
CA LEU A 9 -34.22 -56.50 1.62
C LEU A 9 -34.51 -56.14 3.10
N THR A 10 -34.35 -54.89 3.59
CA THR A 10 -34.75 -53.56 3.05
C THR A 10 -33.73 -52.43 3.34
N LEU A 11 -33.62 -51.37 2.50
CA LEU A 11 -34.08 -49.97 2.71
C LEU A 11 -33.87 -49.40 4.13
N ASN A 12 -33.43 -48.16 4.37
CA ASN A 12 -33.32 -46.93 3.54
C ASN A 12 -32.25 -45.98 4.16
N SER A 13 -31.80 -44.83 3.63
CA SER A 13 -31.97 -44.11 2.34
C SER A 13 -30.93 -42.97 2.27
N LEU A 14 -30.39 -42.61 1.10
CA LEU A 14 -29.51 -41.45 0.90
C LEU A 14 -29.55 -40.98 -0.58
N PRO A 15 -29.85 -39.69 -0.89
CA PRO A 15 -29.75 -39.15 -2.24
C PRO A 15 -28.55 -38.20 -2.40
N ILE A 16 -27.51 -38.66 -3.09
CA ILE A 16 -26.54 -37.75 -3.73
C ILE A 16 -27.18 -37.30 -5.05
N VAL A 17 -27.23 -35.99 -5.30
CA VAL A 17 -27.60 -35.43 -6.61
C VAL A 17 -26.50 -34.48 -7.07
N PHE A 18 -25.57 -35.01 -7.86
CA PHE A 18 -24.85 -34.20 -8.83
C PHE A 18 -25.78 -33.93 -10.00
N SER A 19 -25.87 -32.68 -10.45
CA SER A 19 -26.48 -32.31 -11.72
C SER A 19 -25.58 -31.32 -12.46
N ILE A 20 -24.74 -31.86 -13.34
CA ILE A 20 -24.05 -31.08 -14.36
C ILE A 20 -25.05 -30.84 -15.50
N SER A 21 -25.25 -29.60 -15.91
CA SER A 21 -25.98 -29.27 -17.13
C SER A 21 -25.20 -28.26 -17.96
N CYS A 22 -24.41 -28.77 -18.90
CA CYS A 22 -23.87 -27.97 -20.00
C CYS A 22 -25.01 -27.54 -20.93
N SER A 23 -24.98 -26.29 -21.38
CA SER A 23 -25.85 -25.78 -22.45
C SER A 23 -24.99 -25.13 -23.53
N ILE A 24 -24.46 -25.96 -24.44
CA ILE A 24 -23.86 -25.48 -25.68
C ILE A 24 -25.03 -25.11 -26.61
N ASN A 25 -25.03 -23.88 -27.12
CA ASN A 25 -25.84 -23.52 -28.29
C ASN A 25 -24.96 -22.72 -29.24
N GLU A 26 -24.82 -23.20 -30.46
CA GLU A 26 -23.86 -22.69 -31.44
C GLU A 26 -24.52 -22.67 -32.83
N LYS A 27 -24.18 -21.64 -33.63
CA LYS A 27 -24.60 -21.42 -35.03
C LYS A 27 -26.09 -20.97 -35.17
N LYS A 28 -26.47 -20.22 -36.22
CA LYS A 28 -25.76 -19.94 -37.49
C LYS A 28 -26.13 -18.56 -38.09
N LEU A 29 -25.25 -18.02 -38.94
CA LEU A 29 -25.52 -16.87 -39.82
C LEU A 29 -26.30 -17.27 -41.08
N SER A 30 -27.13 -16.34 -41.56
CA SER A 30 -27.28 -15.91 -42.97
C SER A 30 -28.25 -14.72 -42.97
N ASP A 31 -27.81 -13.48 -43.17
CA ASP A 31 -27.48 -12.87 -44.47
C ASP A 31 -28.65 -12.83 -45.46
N ASP A 32 -29.21 -11.63 -45.69
CA ASP A 32 -29.15 -11.02 -47.03
C ASP A 32 -29.54 -9.53 -47.05
N LYS A 33 -28.74 -8.71 -47.78
CA LYS A 33 -29.11 -7.52 -48.59
C LYS A 33 -29.79 -6.27 -47.97
N GLU A 34 -29.54 -5.05 -48.45
CA GLU A 34 -28.40 -4.46 -49.18
C GLU A 34 -28.59 -2.91 -49.26
N ILE A 35 -27.58 -2.16 -49.72
CA ILE A 35 -27.65 -0.76 -50.22
C ILE A 35 -27.98 0.29 -49.12
N ASN A 36 -27.27 1.41 -48.95
CA ASN A 36 -26.54 2.22 -49.93
C ASN A 36 -25.24 2.82 -49.35
N LYS A 37 -24.30 3.28 -50.21
CA LYS A 37 -22.99 3.79 -49.76
C LYS A 37 -22.43 4.91 -50.66
N THR A 38 -22.48 6.17 -50.18
CA THR A 38 -21.66 7.33 -50.63
C THR A 38 -21.77 7.74 -52.13
N PRO A 39 -21.03 8.75 -52.63
CA PRO A 39 -20.89 10.14 -52.15
C PRO A 39 -21.23 11.17 -53.26
N SER A 40 -21.14 12.49 -53.00
CA SER A 40 -20.87 13.48 -54.06
C SER A 40 -20.16 14.74 -53.53
N ASP A 41 -19.54 15.47 -54.46
CA ASP A 41 -18.52 16.51 -54.24
C ASP A 41 -19.04 17.90 -54.70
N LYS A 42 -18.33 18.97 -54.31
CA LYS A 42 -18.28 20.36 -54.85
C LYS A 42 -19.40 20.89 -55.79
N THR A 43 -19.87 22.09 -55.50
CA THR A 43 -19.86 23.31 -56.37
C THR A 43 -20.48 24.49 -55.59
N LYS A 44 -20.22 25.78 -55.85
CA LYS A 44 -19.33 26.46 -56.82
C LYS A 44 -18.89 27.84 -56.25
N GLU A 45 -17.91 28.47 -56.87
CA GLU A 45 -17.59 29.89 -56.67
C GLU A 45 -18.64 30.80 -57.33
N GLU A 46 -18.81 32.02 -56.81
CA GLU A 46 -18.98 33.21 -57.65
C GLU A 46 -18.43 34.46 -56.93
N ASN A 47 -17.82 35.37 -57.68
CA ASN A 47 -17.10 36.55 -57.16
C ASN A 47 -17.95 37.83 -57.31
N ILE A 48 -17.64 38.90 -56.56
CA ILE A 48 -17.12 40.19 -57.10
C ILE A 48 -17.03 41.29 -56.02
N ASP A 49 -15.93 42.07 -56.10
CA ASP A 49 -15.62 43.39 -55.54
C ASP A 49 -16.34 43.94 -54.27
N SER A 50 -15.52 44.24 -53.27
CA SER A 50 -15.30 45.64 -52.89
C SER A 50 -13.80 45.90 -52.67
N LYS A 51 -13.32 47.14 -52.95
CA LYS A 51 -11.88 47.43 -53.14
C LYS A 51 -11.19 48.02 -51.91
N ASN A 52 -9.93 47.63 -51.76
CA ASN A 52 -8.75 48.33 -51.24
C ASN A 52 -8.95 49.62 -50.40
N THR A 53 -8.23 49.69 -49.28
CA THR A 53 -6.98 50.50 -49.23
C THR A 53 -6.05 50.02 -48.11
N ASP A 54 -4.77 49.85 -48.43
CA ASP A 54 -3.68 49.81 -47.43
C ASP A 54 -3.39 51.22 -46.89
N SER A 55 -2.94 51.32 -45.62
CA SER A 55 -1.82 52.20 -45.27
C SER A 55 -1.25 51.89 -43.87
N ASN A 56 0.08 51.98 -43.74
CA ASN A 56 0.78 51.86 -42.46
C ASN A 56 0.65 53.14 -41.63
N SER A 57 0.52 53.03 -40.30
CA SER A 57 1.20 53.94 -39.36
C SER A 57 1.25 53.44 -37.91
N THR A 58 2.47 53.42 -37.37
CA THR A 58 2.80 53.58 -35.95
C THR A 58 3.80 54.74 -35.86
N PRO A 59 4.18 55.27 -34.67
CA PRO A 59 3.61 55.14 -33.31
C PRO A 59 3.35 56.53 -32.64
N VAL A 60 3.18 56.56 -31.30
CA VAL A 60 3.80 57.52 -30.32
C VAL A 60 2.84 58.14 -29.28
N SER A 61 3.20 57.99 -28.00
CA SER A 61 2.87 58.82 -26.80
C SER A 61 1.45 58.86 -26.21
N ASN A 62 1.23 59.29 -24.96
CA ASN A 62 1.87 58.97 -23.65
C ASN A 62 1.03 59.62 -22.49
N LEU A 63 1.40 59.37 -21.22
CA LEU A 63 0.93 60.05 -19.98
C LEU A 63 -0.53 59.72 -19.55
N GLU A 64 -0.97 59.85 -18.29
CA GLU A 64 -0.37 60.26 -16.99
C GLU A 64 -0.58 59.13 -15.93
N ASN A 65 0.18 58.89 -14.85
CA ASN A 65 1.34 59.50 -14.17
C ASN A 65 1.10 60.43 -12.94
N THR A 66 1.06 59.83 -11.75
CA THR A 66 1.38 60.44 -10.42
C THR A 66 2.07 59.35 -9.58
N LYS A 67 3.31 59.44 -9.07
CA LYS A 67 4.02 60.46 -8.24
C LYS A 67 3.41 60.62 -6.84
N LYS A 68 4.16 60.81 -5.74
CA LYS A 68 5.61 61.09 -5.45
C LYS A 68 5.95 60.45 -4.05
N GLU A 69 7.11 60.37 -3.39
CA GLU A 69 8.47 60.99 -3.34
C GLU A 69 9.55 59.86 -3.16
N GLU A 70 10.89 59.96 -3.30
CA GLU A 70 11.94 60.97 -3.01
C GLU A 70 12.27 61.12 -1.50
N ASP A 71 13.51 61.30 -1.01
CA ASP A 71 14.90 61.42 -1.55
C ASP A 71 15.93 61.15 -0.40
N ASN A 72 17.29 61.12 -0.44
CA ASN A 72 18.42 61.18 -1.41
C ASN A 72 19.71 60.58 -0.72
N ASN A 73 20.91 60.78 -1.30
CA ASN A 73 22.29 60.79 -0.74
C ASN A 73 23.11 59.48 -0.61
N LEU A 74 24.46 59.48 -0.71
CA LEU A 74 25.36 59.99 -1.79
C LEU A 74 26.85 59.55 -1.58
N ASN A 75 27.31 58.55 -2.34
CA ASN A 75 28.66 58.47 -2.98
C ASN A 75 29.94 58.25 -2.09
N PRO A 76 31.21 58.17 -2.61
CA PRO A 76 31.98 56.90 -2.49
C PRO A 76 33.50 56.98 -2.15
N THR A 77 34.16 55.84 -1.79
CA THR A 77 35.64 55.70 -1.87
C THR A 77 36.18 54.25 -1.91
N ILE A 78 36.89 53.91 -3.00
CA ILE A 78 38.25 53.29 -3.13
C ILE A 78 38.65 52.02 -2.31
N GLU A 79 39.06 50.97 -3.06
CA GLU A 79 40.16 49.95 -2.90
C GLU A 79 40.67 49.47 -1.50
N ASN A 80 41.17 48.24 -1.28
CA ASN A 80 41.59 47.11 -2.15
C ASN A 80 41.50 45.76 -1.35
N PRO A 81 41.71 44.56 -1.95
CA PRO A 81 41.24 43.28 -1.38
C PRO A 81 42.14 42.65 -0.31
N LYS A 82 41.55 41.74 0.48
CA LYS A 82 42.25 40.67 1.23
C LYS A 82 41.33 39.48 1.52
N ASN A 83 41.92 38.29 1.47
CA ASN A 83 41.29 36.99 1.61
C ASN A 83 40.34 36.89 2.82
N GLU A 84 39.11 36.46 2.58
CA GLU A 84 38.30 35.72 3.57
C GLU A 84 38.16 34.28 3.07
N ASN A 85 38.22 33.32 4.00
CA ASN A 85 38.12 31.89 3.65
C ASN A 85 36.67 31.51 3.41
N GLU A 86 36.43 30.59 2.47
CA GLU A 86 35.13 29.96 2.26
C GLU A 86 34.69 29.24 3.55
N ASN A 87 33.71 29.84 4.22
CA ASN A 87 32.91 29.24 5.30
C ASN A 87 31.51 29.86 5.24
N GLU A 88 30.90 29.87 4.05
CA GLU A 88 29.46 30.03 3.95
C GLU A 88 28.82 28.82 4.66
N LEU A 89 28.33 29.05 5.88
CA LEU A 89 27.38 28.16 6.49
C LEU A 89 26.18 28.07 5.53
N HIS A 90 25.92 26.87 5.01
CA HIS A 90 24.56 26.55 4.59
C HIS A 90 23.70 26.64 5.85
N ASP A 91 23.03 27.79 6.00
CA ASP A 91 22.13 28.11 7.09
C ASP A 91 20.86 27.26 6.91
N SER A 92 21.00 25.97 7.27
CA SER A 92 19.91 25.00 7.29
C SER A 92 18.96 25.41 8.41
N LYS A 93 18.05 26.32 8.08
CA LYS A 93 16.89 26.64 8.93
C LYS A 93 16.22 25.34 9.29
N GLU A 94 16.39 24.90 10.54
CA GLU A 94 15.66 23.77 11.09
C GLU A 94 14.16 24.09 10.96
N ILE A 95 13.50 23.45 10.00
CA ILE A 95 12.06 23.52 9.87
C ILE A 95 11.52 22.81 11.10
N LYS A 96 11.07 23.59 12.09
CA LYS A 96 10.49 23.06 13.32
C LYS A 96 9.23 22.27 12.95
N GLU A 97 9.37 20.95 12.98
CA GLU A 97 8.31 20.03 12.60
C GLU A 97 7.12 20.18 13.54
N GLU A 98 6.02 20.75 13.04
CA GLU A 98 4.79 20.89 13.82
C GLU A 98 4.17 19.50 14.04
N LEU A 99 3.88 19.16 15.30
CA LEU A 99 3.12 17.96 15.61
C LEU A 99 1.67 18.11 15.12
N PHE A 100 1.13 17.04 14.57
CA PHE A 100 -0.28 16.97 14.23
C PHE A 100 -1.13 16.78 15.50
N ASN A 101 -2.19 17.57 15.62
CA ASN A 101 -3.20 17.41 16.66
C ASN A 101 -4.48 16.84 16.03
N PHE A 102 -4.99 15.75 16.60
CA PHE A 102 -6.31 15.24 16.21
C PHE A 102 -7.41 16.28 16.48
N PRO A 103 -8.51 16.28 15.71
CA PRO A 103 -9.64 17.20 15.92
C PRO A 103 -10.25 17.03 17.32
N THR A 104 -10.92 18.06 17.82
CA THR A 104 -11.68 17.98 19.07
C THR A 104 -12.99 17.19 18.86
N ILE A 105 -13.31 16.29 19.78
CA ILE A 105 -14.59 15.56 19.77
C ILE A 105 -15.71 16.55 20.16
N ILE A 106 -16.66 16.76 19.24
CA ILE A 106 -17.82 17.62 19.46
C ILE A 106 -18.91 16.80 20.15
N GLU A 107 -19.21 17.14 21.41
CA GLU A 107 -20.27 16.48 22.18
C GLU A 107 -21.65 17.12 21.89
N PRO A 108 -22.75 16.34 21.91
CA PRO A 108 -24.07 16.83 21.50
C PRO A 108 -24.68 17.80 22.51
N GLU A 109 -25.30 18.88 22.01
CA GLU A 109 -25.89 19.95 22.83
C GLU A 109 -27.06 19.48 23.69
N ASN A 110 -27.90 18.57 23.17
CA ASN A 110 -29.05 18.03 23.90
C ASN A 110 -28.71 16.67 24.54
N LEU A 111 -28.59 16.67 25.87
CA LEU A 111 -28.40 15.46 26.68
C LEU A 111 -29.65 15.10 27.53
N SER A 112 -30.86 15.31 26.98
CA SER A 112 -32.11 14.82 27.58
C SER A 112 -32.16 13.29 27.62
N ILE A 113 -32.57 12.70 28.76
CA ILE A 113 -32.73 11.24 28.92
C ILE A 113 -33.67 10.71 27.82
N SER A 114 -33.17 9.76 27.03
CA SER A 114 -33.91 9.13 25.93
C SER A 114 -34.77 7.95 26.41
N HIS A 115 -34.33 7.26 27.46
CA HIS A 115 -35.03 6.13 28.07
C HIS A 115 -34.85 6.16 29.59
N ASN A 116 -35.98 6.19 30.32
CA ASN A 116 -35.99 6.15 31.79
C ASN A 116 -35.94 4.70 32.30
N GLY A 117 -35.35 4.48 33.47
CA GLY A 117 -35.23 3.19 34.14
C GLY A 117 -34.27 2.19 33.48
N ASN A 118 -34.53 0.89 33.72
CA ASN A 118 -33.69 -0.22 33.24
C ASN A 118 -34.01 -0.59 31.78
N ILE A 119 -32.97 -0.78 30.97
CA ILE A 119 -33.07 -1.35 29.62
C ILE A 119 -33.16 -2.88 29.70
N TYR A 120 -34.23 -3.45 29.16
CA TYR A 120 -34.38 -4.91 29.03
C TYR A 120 -33.98 -5.45 27.66
N ASN A 121 -33.88 -4.61 26.63
CA ASN A 121 -33.48 -5.01 25.28
C ASN A 121 -32.75 -3.87 24.55
N PRO A 122 -31.39 -3.87 24.52
CA PRO A 122 -30.63 -2.81 23.88
C PRO A 122 -30.76 -2.79 22.35
N LYS A 123 -31.12 -3.90 21.68
CA LYS A 123 -31.35 -3.90 20.23
C LYS A 123 -32.45 -2.91 19.80
N LYS A 124 -33.49 -2.72 20.62
CA LYS A 124 -34.54 -1.73 20.34
C LYS A 124 -34.05 -0.28 20.26
N ILE A 125 -32.88 0.00 20.84
CA ILE A 125 -32.29 1.34 20.92
C ILE A 125 -31.21 1.48 19.85
N PHE A 126 -30.29 0.52 19.75
CA PHE A 126 -29.08 0.65 18.95
C PHE A 126 -29.07 -0.14 17.62
N ASP A 127 -29.93 -1.16 17.46
CA ASP A 127 -29.94 -2.06 16.30
C ASP A 127 -30.82 -1.50 15.16
N LEU A 128 -30.49 -0.27 14.78
CA LEU A 128 -31.11 0.54 13.73
C LEU A 128 -30.22 0.57 12.48
N ASP A 129 -30.75 1.02 11.36
CA ASP A 129 -30.05 1.02 10.06
C ASP A 129 -28.83 1.98 10.02
N LYS A 130 -28.71 2.87 11.03
CA LYS A 130 -27.50 3.62 11.39
C LYS A 130 -27.36 3.63 12.92
N PHE A 131 -26.14 3.53 13.43
CA PHE A 131 -25.91 3.55 14.88
C PHE A 131 -26.22 4.93 15.48
N PRO A 132 -27.08 5.04 16.52
CA PRO A 132 -27.50 6.32 17.07
C PRO A 132 -26.47 6.90 18.05
N LYS A 133 -26.05 8.15 17.81
CA LYS A 133 -24.99 8.83 18.58
C LYS A 133 -25.47 9.46 19.90
N ASN A 134 -26.69 10.03 19.89
CA ASN A 134 -27.17 10.89 20.97
C ASN A 134 -28.13 10.15 21.94
N ILE A 135 -27.80 8.91 22.30
CA ILE A 135 -28.57 8.14 23.29
C ILE A 135 -28.11 8.51 24.71
N VAL A 136 -29.06 8.90 25.56
CA VAL A 136 -28.84 9.21 26.98
C VAL A 136 -29.73 8.33 27.86
N LEU A 137 -29.14 7.74 28.88
CA LEU A 137 -29.76 6.79 29.79
C LEU A 137 -29.57 7.23 31.25
N GLU A 138 -30.38 6.70 32.17
CA GLU A 138 -30.09 6.78 33.60
C GLU A 138 -28.81 5.97 33.94
N ASP A 139 -27.92 6.56 34.75
CA ASP A 139 -26.71 5.90 35.24
C ASP A 139 -27.03 4.85 36.30
N ILE A 140 -27.46 3.69 35.82
CA ILE A 140 -27.71 2.48 36.59
C ILE A 140 -26.65 1.45 36.18
N SER A 141 -26.01 0.79 37.14
CA SER A 141 -25.00 -0.25 36.90
C SER A 141 -25.49 -1.35 35.95
N THR A 142 -26.76 -1.75 36.08
CA THR A 142 -27.45 -2.68 35.16
C THR A 142 -27.48 -2.16 33.72
N ASN A 143 -27.78 -0.88 33.49
CA ASN A 143 -27.76 -0.28 32.15
C ASN A 143 -26.33 -0.28 31.56
N LYS A 144 -25.33 0.12 32.35
CA LYS A 144 -23.90 0.07 31.96
C LYS A 144 -23.46 -1.34 31.56
N GLN A 145 -23.82 -2.36 32.35
CA GLN A 145 -23.53 -3.77 32.05
C GLN A 145 -24.23 -4.27 30.78
N ILE A 146 -25.51 -3.95 30.59
CA ILE A 146 -26.31 -4.40 29.44
C ILE A 146 -25.82 -3.76 28.14
N VAL A 147 -25.51 -2.46 28.13
CA VAL A 147 -24.96 -1.80 26.94
C VAL A 147 -23.53 -2.26 26.65
N SER A 148 -22.68 -2.42 27.67
CA SER A 148 -21.33 -2.99 27.49
C SER A 148 -21.37 -4.40 26.89
N SER A 149 -22.31 -5.23 27.34
CA SER A 149 -22.51 -6.59 26.81
C SER A 149 -22.99 -6.57 25.36
N TYR A 150 -23.91 -5.68 25.02
CA TYR A 150 -24.40 -5.50 23.64
C TYR A 150 -23.31 -4.97 22.69
N PHE A 151 -22.58 -3.91 23.06
CA PHE A 151 -21.47 -3.36 22.26
C PHE A 151 -20.38 -4.42 22.02
N ASN A 152 -20.03 -5.23 23.03
CA ASN A 152 -19.06 -6.32 22.85
C ASN A 152 -19.61 -7.48 22.02
N SER A 153 -20.90 -7.81 22.13
CA SER A 153 -21.51 -8.91 21.38
C SER A 153 -21.62 -8.59 19.89
N GLU A 154 -22.16 -7.43 19.52
CA GLU A 154 -22.36 -7.09 18.11
C GLU A 154 -21.04 -6.78 17.39
N MET A 155 -20.09 -6.09 18.04
CA MET A 155 -18.76 -5.85 17.46
C MET A 155 -18.00 -7.14 17.19
N LYS A 156 -18.14 -8.17 18.05
CA LYS A 156 -17.56 -9.48 17.76
C LYS A 156 -18.06 -10.03 16.43
N LYS A 157 -19.38 -10.05 16.18
CA LYS A 157 -19.95 -10.57 14.92
C LYS A 157 -19.45 -9.81 13.69
N VAL A 158 -19.30 -8.50 13.82
CA VAL A 158 -18.76 -7.63 12.76
C VAL A 158 -17.30 -8.00 12.46
N TYR A 159 -16.44 -8.13 13.47
CA TYR A 159 -15.07 -8.60 13.27
C TYR A 159 -15.01 -10.04 12.73
N SER A 160 -15.88 -10.95 13.21
CA SER A 160 -15.98 -12.32 12.66
C SER A 160 -16.36 -12.37 11.19
N THR A 161 -17.20 -11.43 10.76
CA THR A 161 -17.56 -11.26 9.34
C THR A 161 -16.37 -10.72 8.54
N ILE A 162 -15.73 -9.64 8.99
CA ILE A 162 -14.65 -8.95 8.27
C ILE A 162 -13.35 -9.76 8.20
N LEU A 163 -13.05 -10.53 9.26
CA LEU A 163 -11.95 -11.48 9.26
C LEU A 163 -12.27 -12.75 8.46
N GLY A 164 -13.54 -13.06 8.18
CA GLY A 164 -13.93 -14.26 7.45
C GLY A 164 -13.76 -15.54 8.27
N ALA A 165 -14.17 -15.50 9.55
CA ALA A 165 -14.20 -16.67 10.41
C ALA A 165 -15.43 -17.55 10.12
N ASN A 166 -15.32 -18.86 10.34
CA ASN A 166 -16.43 -19.81 10.16
C ASN A 166 -17.38 -19.81 11.38
N GLU A 167 -17.78 -18.63 11.86
CA GLU A 167 -18.69 -18.45 12.99
C GLU A 167 -20.11 -18.16 12.48
N PHE A 168 -21.08 -19.00 12.87
CA PHE A 168 -22.49 -18.79 12.53
C PHE A 168 -23.16 -17.84 13.54
N PHE A 169 -23.91 -16.87 13.04
CA PHE A 169 -24.69 -15.92 13.85
C PHE A 169 -26.14 -15.86 13.38
N ASP A 170 -27.09 -15.80 14.31
CA ASP A 170 -28.52 -15.67 14.01
C ASP A 170 -28.86 -14.33 13.33
N SER A 171 -28.05 -13.29 13.59
CA SER A 171 -28.17 -11.96 13.00
C SER A 171 -26.91 -11.13 13.18
N ILE A 172 -26.53 -10.42 12.11
CA ILE A 172 -25.59 -9.30 12.08
C ILE A 172 -26.35 -8.01 12.49
N PRO A 173 -25.72 -7.03 13.16
CA PRO A 173 -26.37 -5.77 13.51
C PRO A 173 -26.75 -4.93 12.28
N LYS A 174 -27.91 -4.26 12.33
CA LYS A 174 -28.47 -3.51 11.18
C LYS A 174 -27.60 -2.36 10.71
N TRP A 175 -26.94 -1.65 11.62
CA TRP A 175 -26.06 -0.52 11.29
C TRP A 175 -24.82 -0.92 10.49
N PHE A 176 -24.51 -2.22 10.43
CA PHE A 176 -23.44 -2.79 9.60
C PHE A 176 -23.98 -3.43 8.30
N ASN A 177 -25.30 -3.46 8.08
CA ASN A 177 -25.93 -4.39 7.12
C ASN A 177 -25.27 -4.37 5.73
N PHE A 178 -24.97 -5.58 5.26
CA PHE A 178 -24.35 -5.84 3.97
C PHE A 178 -25.17 -6.79 3.09
N TYR A 179 -26.29 -7.34 3.58
CA TYR A 179 -27.12 -8.28 2.83
C TYR A 179 -27.93 -7.62 1.69
N ASP A 180 -28.13 -6.29 1.74
CA ASP A 180 -28.72 -5.51 0.63
C ASP A 180 -27.75 -5.29 -0.55
N GLN A 181 -26.53 -5.83 -0.46
CA GLN A 181 -25.47 -5.72 -1.45
C GLN A 181 -24.88 -7.13 -1.68
N ASN A 182 -24.29 -7.38 -2.86
CA ASN A 182 -23.60 -8.65 -3.12
C ASN A 182 -22.33 -8.72 -2.24
N TYR A 183 -22.44 -9.30 -1.04
CA TYR A 183 -21.36 -9.34 -0.05
C TYR A 183 -20.03 -9.86 -0.62
N GLN A 184 -20.09 -10.91 -1.46
CA GLN A 184 -18.92 -11.50 -2.14
C GLN A 184 -18.23 -10.56 -3.16
N GLN A 185 -18.79 -9.38 -3.42
CA GLN A 185 -18.26 -8.36 -4.34
C GLN A 185 -17.83 -7.06 -3.60
N LEU A 186 -18.03 -6.97 -2.28
CA LEU A 186 -17.56 -5.82 -1.50
C LEU A 186 -16.10 -6.02 -1.09
N ALA A 187 -15.23 -5.07 -1.45
CA ALA A 187 -13.85 -5.07 -0.99
C ALA A 187 -13.78 -4.87 0.54
N LYS A 188 -12.81 -5.55 1.19
CA LYS A 188 -12.64 -5.54 2.66
C LYS A 188 -12.62 -4.13 3.26
N LYS A 189 -12.01 -3.17 2.55
CA LYS A 189 -11.95 -1.73 2.89
C LYS A 189 -13.33 -1.09 3.09
N ASP A 190 -14.33 -1.50 2.31
CA ASP A 190 -15.68 -0.90 2.30
C ASP A 190 -16.59 -1.55 3.34
N LEU A 191 -16.19 -2.72 3.88
CA LEU A 191 -16.74 -3.24 5.13
C LEU A 191 -16.21 -2.46 6.33
N TYR A 192 -14.90 -2.17 6.41
CA TYR A 192 -14.34 -1.35 7.49
C TYR A 192 -15.02 0.04 7.56
N LYS A 193 -15.27 0.70 6.43
CA LYS A 193 -16.03 1.97 6.37
C LYS A 193 -17.42 1.95 7.04
N LYS A 194 -18.04 0.78 7.22
CA LYS A 194 -19.35 0.62 7.88
C LYS A 194 -19.28 0.52 9.41
N ILE A 195 -18.10 0.49 10.03
CA ILE A 195 -17.95 0.39 11.49
C ILE A 195 -17.99 1.80 12.14
N PRO A 196 -19.01 2.13 12.96
CA PRO A 196 -19.06 3.38 13.71
C PRO A 196 -18.29 3.29 15.03
N ASP A 197 -17.88 4.43 15.60
CA ASP A 197 -17.54 4.48 17.03
C ASP A 197 -18.85 4.41 17.82
N MET A 198 -19.02 3.34 18.60
CA MET A 198 -20.21 3.10 19.42
C MET A 198 -20.09 3.90 20.72
N HIS A 199 -21.13 4.62 21.12
CA HIS A 199 -21.15 5.28 22.42
C HIS A 199 -22.57 5.48 22.96
N VAL A 200 -22.66 5.74 24.26
CA VAL A 200 -23.88 6.08 24.98
C VAL A 200 -23.55 7.00 26.16
N TRP A 201 -24.48 7.88 26.52
CA TRP A 201 -24.39 8.71 27.71
C TRP A 201 -25.17 8.13 28.88
N PHE A 202 -24.60 8.20 30.06
CA PHE A 202 -25.23 7.90 31.34
C PHE A 202 -25.33 9.18 32.17
N LYS A 203 -26.54 9.52 32.60
CA LYS A 203 -26.86 10.73 33.36
C LYS A 203 -27.14 10.38 34.83
N ASN A 204 -26.51 11.12 35.74
CA ASN A 204 -26.78 11.09 37.18
C ASN A 204 -26.89 12.53 37.69
N ASN A 205 -28.11 13.00 37.99
CA ASN A 205 -28.40 14.43 38.20
C ASN A 205 -27.83 15.26 37.03
N ASP A 206 -26.93 16.21 37.28
CA ASP A 206 -26.29 17.03 36.24
C ASP A 206 -24.94 16.47 35.75
N GLN A 207 -24.50 15.32 36.26
CA GLN A 207 -23.28 14.63 35.82
C GLN A 207 -23.56 13.70 34.64
N TYR A 208 -22.64 13.67 33.67
CA TYR A 208 -22.73 12.84 32.48
C TYR A 208 -21.45 12.05 32.28
N THR A 209 -21.57 10.72 32.21
CA THR A 209 -20.49 9.78 31.87
C THR A 209 -20.79 9.15 30.51
N LYS A 210 -19.85 9.22 29.59
CA LYS A 210 -19.90 8.61 28.26
C LYS A 210 -19.25 7.23 28.33
N LEU A 211 -19.98 6.17 27.99
CA LEU A 211 -19.39 4.86 27.70
C LEU A 211 -19.13 4.80 26.19
N VAL A 212 -17.91 4.43 25.84
CA VAL A 212 -17.40 4.47 24.47
C VAL A 212 -16.78 3.13 24.10
N LYS A 213 -17.01 2.65 22.88
CA LYS A 213 -16.28 1.54 22.25
C LYS A 213 -15.88 1.93 20.82
N LYS A 214 -14.57 1.92 20.54
CA LYS A 214 -14.00 2.33 19.24
C LYS A 214 -13.14 1.22 18.65
N ASN A 215 -13.23 1.01 17.34
CA ASN A 215 -12.26 0.19 16.61
C ASN A 215 -11.01 1.05 16.35
N ILE A 216 -9.85 0.58 16.80
CA ILE A 216 -8.58 1.27 16.56
C ILE A 216 -7.98 0.71 15.28
N ILE A 217 -7.72 1.61 14.33
CA ILE A 217 -7.04 1.28 13.09
C ILE A 217 -5.53 1.45 13.31
N ASP A 218 -4.75 0.50 12.81
CA ASP A 218 -3.36 0.32 13.19
C ASP A 218 -2.54 -0.22 12.00
N TYR A 219 -1.24 0.03 12.02
CA TYR A 219 -0.27 -0.51 11.08
C TYR A 219 0.66 -1.48 11.82
N VAL A 220 0.50 -2.78 11.59
CA VAL A 220 1.33 -3.81 12.21
C VAL A 220 2.71 -3.84 11.53
N GLN A 221 3.73 -3.44 12.27
CA GLN A 221 5.12 -3.42 11.82
C GLN A 221 5.74 -4.82 11.88
N ASP A 222 6.77 -5.07 11.07
CA ASP A 222 7.33 -6.42 10.87
C ASP A 222 7.94 -7.01 12.17
N ASN A 223 8.41 -6.13 13.05
CA ASN A 223 8.99 -6.39 14.37
C ASN A 223 7.96 -6.44 15.52
N GLU A 224 6.73 -5.97 15.32
CA GLU A 224 5.68 -6.01 16.36
C GLU A 224 5.04 -7.40 16.47
N LEU A 225 5.15 -8.23 15.44
CA LEU A 225 4.55 -9.57 15.39
C LEU A 225 5.60 -10.65 15.09
N ILE A 226 6.04 -11.32 16.15
CA ILE A 226 7.18 -12.25 16.17
C ILE A 226 6.70 -13.67 16.48
N LEU A 227 7.31 -14.67 15.86
CA LEU A 227 7.18 -16.08 16.27
C LEU A 227 8.56 -16.61 16.60
N ASP A 228 8.82 -16.86 17.89
CA ASP A 228 10.06 -17.43 18.39
C ASP A 228 9.76 -18.58 19.37
N ASN A 229 10.53 -19.68 19.32
CA ASN A 229 10.37 -20.84 20.21
C ASN A 229 8.91 -21.36 20.33
N ASN A 230 8.12 -21.27 19.25
CA ASN A 230 6.69 -21.57 19.18
C ASN A 230 5.77 -20.68 20.06
N ILE A 231 6.29 -19.55 20.56
CA ILE A 231 5.52 -18.47 21.19
C ILE A 231 5.31 -17.37 20.16
N LEU A 232 4.05 -17.11 19.82
CA LEU A 232 3.66 -15.97 18.99
C LEU A 232 3.50 -14.75 19.90
N SER A 233 4.22 -13.67 19.59
CA SER A 233 4.23 -12.41 20.35
C SER A 233 3.65 -11.28 19.51
N ILE A 234 2.81 -10.44 20.12
CA ILE A 234 2.25 -9.22 19.54
C ILE A 234 2.53 -8.06 20.51
N GLU A 235 3.32 -7.07 20.09
CA GLU A 235 3.68 -5.90 20.89
C GLU A 235 3.03 -4.62 20.30
N LYS A 236 2.40 -3.81 21.15
CA LYS A 236 1.85 -2.50 20.76
C LYS A 236 2.04 -1.43 21.84
N ASN A 237 2.32 -0.20 21.40
CA ASN A 237 2.39 0.96 22.28
C ASN A 237 0.97 1.48 22.57
N ILE A 238 0.60 1.58 23.84
CA ILE A 238 -0.72 2.04 24.28
C ILE A 238 -0.64 3.29 25.17
N SER A 239 0.44 4.07 25.04
CA SER A 239 0.70 5.30 25.80
C SER A 239 -0.48 6.27 25.80
N ASP A 240 -1.06 6.59 24.64
CA ASP A 240 -2.18 7.54 24.53
C ASP A 240 -3.42 7.14 25.36
N PHE A 241 -3.62 5.83 25.53
CA PHE A 241 -4.73 5.22 26.25
C PHE A 241 -4.43 5.09 27.75
N ILE A 242 -3.19 4.74 28.13
CA ILE A 242 -2.76 4.71 29.54
C ILE A 242 -2.67 6.13 30.13
N LEU A 243 -2.17 7.10 29.36
CA LEU A 243 -2.04 8.52 29.74
C LEU A 243 -3.32 9.35 29.46
N SER A 244 -4.45 8.68 29.23
CA SER A 244 -5.76 9.34 29.17
C SER A 244 -6.38 9.50 30.57
N SER A 245 -7.35 10.41 30.68
CA SER A 245 -8.26 10.53 31.84
C SER A 245 -9.36 9.46 31.85
N PHE A 246 -9.33 8.49 30.93
CA PHE A 246 -10.38 7.49 30.76
C PHE A 246 -10.36 6.46 31.90
N LYS A 247 -11.54 5.95 32.24
CA LYS A 247 -11.81 5.01 33.34
C LYS A 247 -12.31 3.67 32.78
N ASN A 248 -12.22 2.61 33.57
CA ASN A 248 -12.75 1.27 33.24
C ASN A 248 -12.31 0.78 31.84
N ARG A 249 -11.01 0.93 31.56
CA ARG A 249 -10.40 0.75 30.24
C ARG A 249 -10.23 -0.73 29.92
N THR A 250 -10.87 -1.15 28.85
CA THR A 250 -10.67 -2.46 28.23
C THR A 250 -9.98 -2.29 26.88
N LEU A 251 -8.96 -3.10 26.61
CA LEU A 251 -8.37 -3.31 25.30
C LEU A 251 -8.70 -4.73 24.84
N SER A 252 -9.21 -4.87 23.62
CA SER A 252 -9.51 -6.15 22.98
C SER A 252 -8.58 -6.39 21.79
N LEU A 253 -8.10 -7.61 21.62
CA LEU A 253 -7.40 -8.10 20.44
C LEU A 253 -8.25 -9.18 19.76
N TYR A 254 -8.50 -9.02 18.46
CA TYR A 254 -9.13 -10.02 17.60
C TYR A 254 -8.18 -10.39 16.46
N ALA A 255 -7.95 -11.69 16.27
CA ALA A 255 -7.15 -12.18 15.16
C ALA A 255 -7.67 -13.53 14.66
N LEU A 256 -7.41 -13.84 13.39
CA LEU A 256 -7.85 -15.08 12.77
C LEU A 256 -6.78 -16.17 12.88
N VAL A 257 -7.18 -17.34 13.39
CA VAL A 257 -6.36 -18.54 13.49
C VAL A 257 -6.98 -19.62 12.61
N LYS A 258 -6.21 -20.13 11.64
CA LYS A 258 -6.65 -21.15 10.68
C LYS A 258 -5.91 -22.48 10.90
N ASN A 259 -6.59 -23.58 10.64
CA ASN A 259 -6.00 -24.89 10.37
C ASN A 259 -6.81 -25.56 9.24
N ASN A 260 -6.41 -26.76 8.81
CA ASN A 260 -7.03 -27.51 7.70
C ASN A 260 -8.56 -27.74 7.85
N PHE A 261 -9.11 -27.64 9.06
CA PHE A 261 -10.51 -27.96 9.38
C PHE A 261 -11.34 -26.74 9.79
N SER A 262 -10.72 -25.65 10.22
CA SER A 262 -11.43 -24.50 10.80
C SER A 262 -10.67 -23.18 10.64
N SER A 263 -11.40 -22.09 10.39
CA SER A 263 -10.94 -20.72 10.59
C SER A 263 -11.74 -20.11 11.76
N SER A 264 -11.05 -19.72 12.82
CA SER A 264 -11.66 -19.33 14.11
C SER A 264 -10.98 -18.10 14.70
N ILE A 265 -11.71 -17.30 15.47
CA ILE A 265 -11.16 -16.08 16.05
C ILE A 265 -10.55 -16.34 17.42
N LEU A 266 -9.35 -15.80 17.60
CA LEU A 266 -8.75 -15.53 18.89
C LEU A 266 -9.28 -14.18 19.40
N GLU A 267 -9.96 -14.18 20.54
CA GLU A 267 -10.50 -13.00 21.21
C GLU A 267 -9.86 -12.88 22.60
N ILE A 268 -9.00 -11.88 22.78
CA ILE A 268 -8.41 -11.55 24.08
C ILE A 268 -8.98 -10.21 24.55
N LYS A 269 -9.34 -10.13 25.83
CA LYS A 269 -9.80 -8.90 26.49
C LYS A 269 -8.97 -8.62 27.72
N VAL A 270 -8.52 -7.37 27.84
CA VAL A 270 -7.55 -6.91 28.83
C VAL A 270 -8.16 -5.75 29.60
N ASN A 271 -8.35 -5.92 30.91
CA ASN A 271 -8.61 -4.79 31.79
C ASN A 271 -7.28 -4.07 32.07
N ILE A 272 -7.20 -2.80 31.69
CA ILE A 272 -5.96 -2.01 31.79
C ILE A 272 -5.66 -1.63 33.24
N GLU A 273 -6.68 -1.40 34.08
CA GLU A 273 -6.48 -1.18 35.51
C GLU A 273 -5.93 -2.43 36.23
N GLU A 274 -6.37 -3.64 35.88
CA GLU A 274 -5.79 -4.91 36.37
C GLU A 274 -4.32 -5.04 35.92
N LEU A 275 -4.03 -4.76 34.65
CA LEU A 275 -2.68 -4.88 34.08
C LEU A 275 -1.70 -3.81 34.58
N LEU A 276 -2.18 -2.61 34.92
CA LEU A 276 -1.35 -1.58 35.56
C LEU A 276 -0.95 -1.97 36.99
N ASN A 277 -1.85 -2.62 37.73
CA ASN A 277 -1.56 -3.13 39.08
C ASN A 277 -0.72 -4.41 39.06
N ASN A 278 -0.93 -5.30 38.07
CA ASN A 278 -0.10 -6.48 37.85
C ASN A 278 0.42 -6.53 36.40
N LYS A 279 1.60 -5.95 36.19
CA LYS A 279 2.26 -5.81 34.89
C LYS A 279 2.59 -7.13 34.17
N ILE A 280 2.51 -8.28 34.83
CA ILE A 280 2.74 -9.59 34.21
C ILE A 280 1.65 -10.56 34.66
N GLN A 281 0.76 -10.93 33.76
CA GLN A 281 -0.26 -11.94 34.02
C GLN A 281 0.30 -13.36 33.82
N GLU A 282 -0.29 -14.34 34.49
CA GLU A 282 -0.01 -15.76 34.26
C GLU A 282 -0.61 -16.24 32.92
N TRP A 283 -0.23 -17.45 32.50
CA TRP A 283 -0.82 -18.09 31.31
C TRP A 283 -2.29 -18.47 31.57
N LYS A 284 -3.20 -17.91 30.78
CA LYS A 284 -4.65 -18.12 30.83
C LYS A 284 -5.11 -18.90 29.58
N ASN A 285 -6.19 -19.67 29.71
CA ASN A 285 -6.84 -20.31 28.55
C ASN A 285 -7.54 -19.24 27.69
N SER A 286 -7.30 -19.23 26.38
CA SER A 286 -8.06 -18.38 25.45
C SER A 286 -9.47 -18.94 25.20
N ASN A 287 -10.28 -18.21 24.43
CA ASN A 287 -11.56 -18.72 23.91
C ASN A 287 -11.39 -19.91 22.95
N LEU A 288 -10.17 -20.14 22.44
CA LEU A 288 -9.79 -21.31 21.65
C LEU A 288 -9.13 -22.35 22.58
N ASN A 289 -9.84 -23.43 22.90
CA ASN A 289 -9.44 -24.40 23.93
C ASN A 289 -8.02 -25.01 23.77
N PHE A 290 -7.46 -24.99 22.56
CA PHE A 290 -6.12 -25.47 22.22
C PHE A 290 -4.99 -24.44 22.41
N LEU A 291 -5.33 -23.18 22.72
CA LEU A 291 -4.42 -22.03 22.76
C LEU A 291 -4.48 -21.34 24.14
N GLU A 292 -3.30 -21.08 24.69
CA GLU A 292 -3.11 -20.29 25.91
C GLU A 292 -2.46 -18.94 25.59
N TYR A 293 -2.79 -17.93 26.39
CA TYR A 293 -2.25 -16.58 26.24
C TYR A 293 -1.69 -16.06 27.57
N LYS A 294 -0.76 -15.13 27.48
CA LYS A 294 -0.19 -14.35 28.58
C LYS A 294 -0.10 -12.90 28.13
N ILE A 295 -0.24 -11.96 29.07
CA ILE A 295 -0.17 -10.52 28.82
C ILE A 295 0.87 -9.92 29.75
N SER A 296 1.68 -9.01 29.25
CA SER A 296 2.54 -8.16 30.06
C SER A 296 2.56 -6.71 29.56
N LEU A 297 2.89 -5.78 30.45
CA LEU A 297 3.02 -4.35 30.19
C LEU A 297 4.43 -3.88 30.57
N SER A 298 5.16 -3.29 29.63
CA SER A 298 6.47 -2.68 29.90
C SER A 298 6.33 -1.33 30.62
N ASP A 299 7.44 -0.83 31.16
CA ASP A 299 7.49 0.53 31.72
C ASP A 299 7.30 1.62 30.66
N ASP A 300 7.67 1.34 29.39
CA ASP A 300 7.43 2.19 28.22
C ASP A 300 5.98 2.14 27.69
N ASN A 301 5.01 1.74 28.52
CA ASN A 301 3.58 1.61 28.17
C ASN A 301 3.30 0.71 26.94
N LYS A 302 4.16 -0.27 26.66
CA LYS A 302 3.90 -1.27 25.61
C LYS A 302 3.23 -2.50 26.19
N ILE A 303 2.07 -2.85 25.65
CA ILE A 303 1.44 -4.14 25.93
C ILE A 303 2.02 -5.20 25.00
N LYS A 304 2.39 -6.36 25.58
CA LYS A 304 2.80 -7.55 24.86
C LYS A 304 1.80 -8.68 25.15
N PHE A 305 1.18 -9.18 24.09
CA PHE A 305 0.41 -10.43 24.11
C PHE A 305 1.35 -11.57 23.69
N GLU A 306 1.40 -12.63 24.47
CA GLU A 306 2.17 -13.85 24.19
C GLU A 306 1.21 -15.03 24.07
N PHE A 307 1.39 -15.87 23.05
CA PHE A 307 0.50 -16.98 22.74
C PHE A 307 1.28 -18.27 22.57
N ARG A 308 0.76 -19.38 23.11
CA ARG A 308 1.31 -20.72 22.91
C ARG A 308 0.19 -21.72 22.65
N LEU A 309 0.46 -22.69 21.79
CA LEU A 309 -0.41 -23.84 21.61
C LEU A 309 -0.15 -24.86 22.72
N LYS A 310 -1.21 -25.53 23.19
CA LYS A 310 -1.08 -26.70 24.07
C LYS A 310 -0.53 -27.92 23.31
N ASN A 311 -0.84 -28.01 22.02
CA ASN A 311 -0.39 -29.06 21.10
C ASN A 311 -0.21 -28.46 19.69
N GLY A 312 0.88 -28.83 19.01
CA GLY A 312 1.19 -28.38 17.65
C GLY A 312 2.03 -27.10 17.58
N LEU A 313 2.25 -26.61 16.35
CA LEU A 313 3.09 -25.45 16.06
C LEU A 313 2.28 -24.32 15.40
N PHE A 314 2.68 -23.07 15.65
CA PHE A 314 2.21 -21.90 14.91
C PHE A 314 2.96 -21.73 13.58
N SER A 315 2.36 -20.99 12.66
CA SER A 315 3.02 -20.39 11.49
C SER A 315 2.33 -19.09 11.08
N PHE A 316 3.00 -18.33 10.20
CA PHE A 316 2.37 -17.27 9.40
C PHE A 316 2.16 -17.70 7.94
N ASP A 317 2.62 -18.90 7.56
CA ASP A 317 2.60 -19.38 6.18
C ASP A 317 1.35 -20.23 5.90
N HIS A 318 0.44 -19.74 5.04
CA HIS A 318 -0.78 -20.47 4.70
C HIS A 318 -0.53 -21.82 4.03
N ASN A 319 0.65 -22.07 3.44
CA ASN A 319 0.99 -23.40 2.91
C ASN A 319 1.13 -24.46 4.02
N GLU A 320 1.38 -24.04 5.26
CA GLU A 320 1.56 -24.95 6.41
C GLU A 320 0.24 -25.24 7.17
N ILE A 321 -0.91 -24.74 6.69
CA ILE A 321 -2.25 -24.93 7.28
C ILE A 321 -2.65 -26.40 7.50
N ASN A 322 -2.03 -27.31 6.74
CA ASN A 322 -2.23 -28.75 6.82
C ASN A 322 -1.55 -29.41 8.05
N SER A 323 -0.57 -28.75 8.67
CA SER A 323 0.24 -29.30 9.77
C SER A 323 0.48 -28.34 10.94
N LYS A 324 0.12 -27.06 10.79
CA LYS A 324 0.32 -25.99 11.77
C LYS A 324 -0.93 -25.11 11.88
N TYR A 325 -1.04 -24.37 12.98
CA TYR A 325 -2.03 -23.31 13.14
C TYR A 325 -1.47 -22.02 12.53
N VAL A 326 -2.12 -21.51 11.48
CA VAL A 326 -1.68 -20.31 10.77
C VAL A 326 -2.38 -19.09 11.33
N PHE A 327 -1.59 -18.08 11.68
CA PHE A 327 -2.03 -16.78 12.16
C PHE A 327 -1.82 -15.73 11.04
N GLU A 328 -2.81 -14.87 10.79
CA GLU A 328 -2.71 -13.87 9.72
C GLU A 328 -1.89 -12.64 10.17
N LYS A 329 -0.63 -12.55 9.71
CA LYS A 329 0.38 -11.66 10.30
C LYS A 329 -0.06 -10.18 10.40
N TYR A 330 -0.72 -9.65 9.37
CA TYR A 330 -1.13 -8.24 9.32
C TYR A 330 -2.65 -8.01 9.42
N ASN A 331 -3.43 -9.05 9.71
CA ASN A 331 -4.90 -8.98 9.83
C ASN A 331 -5.35 -9.13 11.31
N THR A 332 -4.69 -8.41 12.21
CA THR A 332 -5.07 -8.29 13.63
C THR A 332 -5.83 -6.99 13.84
N LEU A 333 -6.95 -7.06 14.57
CA LEU A 333 -7.79 -5.91 14.90
C LEU A 333 -7.76 -5.62 16.39
N PHE A 334 -7.72 -4.32 16.72
CA PHE A 334 -7.80 -3.83 18.09
C PHE A 334 -9.11 -3.07 18.31
N ASP A 335 -9.71 -3.23 19.48
CA ASP A 335 -10.77 -2.34 19.95
C ASP A 335 -10.48 -1.87 21.37
N ILE A 336 -10.95 -0.66 21.69
CA ILE A 336 -10.97 -0.17 23.06
C ILE A 336 -12.40 0.05 23.51
N MET A 337 -12.64 -0.12 24.81
CA MET A 337 -13.85 0.29 25.50
C MET A 337 -13.47 1.02 26.78
N TYR A 338 -14.13 2.14 27.08
CA TYR A 338 -13.81 2.97 28.23
C TYR A 338 -14.98 3.87 28.64
N GLU A 339 -14.93 4.36 29.88
CA GLU A 339 -15.79 5.42 30.38
C GLU A 339 -15.00 6.74 30.46
N VAL A 340 -15.65 7.86 30.14
CA VAL A 340 -15.07 9.21 30.26
C VAL A 340 -16.14 10.21 30.68
N GLU A 341 -15.75 11.22 31.45
CA GLU A 341 -16.66 12.33 31.81
C GLU A 341 -16.89 13.25 30.60
N LYS A 342 -18.00 14.00 30.62
CA LYS A 342 -18.30 15.00 29.57
C LYS A 342 -17.10 15.94 29.37
N ASP A 343 -16.92 16.38 28.12
CA ASP A 343 -15.90 17.34 27.69
C ASP A 343 -14.43 16.85 27.87
N ASN A 344 -14.23 15.57 28.21
CA ASN A 344 -12.92 14.93 28.39
C ASN A 344 -12.61 13.80 27.38
N ASP A 345 -13.51 13.47 26.44
CA ASP A 345 -13.24 12.48 25.38
C ASP A 345 -12.21 13.00 24.38
N LYS A 346 -11.34 12.11 23.88
CA LYS A 346 -10.31 12.44 22.88
C LYS A 346 -10.09 11.28 21.90
N HIS A 347 -9.52 11.58 20.74
CA HIS A 347 -8.92 10.57 19.88
C HIS A 347 -7.61 10.03 20.49
N ILE A 348 -7.23 8.82 20.09
CA ILE A 348 -5.97 8.17 20.47
C ILE A 348 -5.33 7.49 19.25
N SER A 349 -4.05 7.17 19.33
CA SER A 349 -3.38 6.25 18.39
C SER A 349 -2.60 5.16 19.13
N PHE A 350 -2.33 4.05 18.44
CA PHE A 350 -1.31 3.05 18.84
C PHE A 350 -0.03 3.14 17.99
N SER A 351 0.09 4.18 17.16
CA SER A 351 1.30 4.46 16.38
C SER A 351 2.52 4.69 17.28
N ASN A 352 3.60 3.96 17.02
CA ASN A 352 4.92 4.22 17.62
C ASN A 352 5.52 5.57 17.19
N LYS A 353 5.00 6.19 16.12
CA LYS A 353 5.44 7.51 15.61
C LYS A 353 4.45 8.59 16.05
N LYS A 354 4.97 9.70 16.60
CA LYS A 354 4.23 10.95 16.66
C LYS A 354 3.96 11.44 15.24
N TYR A 355 2.73 11.77 14.91
CA TYR A 355 2.39 12.33 13.61
C TYR A 355 2.89 13.76 13.49
N LEU A 356 3.55 14.06 12.38
CA LEU A 356 3.83 15.44 11.97
C LEU A 356 2.65 15.98 11.17
N LYS A 357 2.43 17.28 11.21
CA LYS A 357 1.36 17.96 10.47
C LYS A 357 1.51 17.77 8.96
N ASN A 358 2.74 17.84 8.47
CA ASN A 358 3.14 17.54 7.09
C ASN A 358 3.40 16.05 6.82
N ASP A 359 3.10 15.14 7.76
CA ASP A 359 3.20 13.69 7.48
C ASP A 359 2.23 13.33 6.35
N LEU A 360 2.77 12.62 5.37
CA LEU A 360 2.12 12.22 4.12
C LEU A 360 1.38 10.89 4.26
N HIS A 361 1.65 10.17 5.36
CA HIS A 361 1.01 8.89 5.68
C HIS A 361 -0.29 9.05 6.46
N ALA A 362 -1.01 7.93 6.53
CA ALA A 362 -2.25 7.75 7.28
C ALA A 362 -2.07 8.11 8.77
N LYS A 363 -2.83 9.10 9.26
CA LYS A 363 -2.83 9.54 10.66
C LYS A 363 -3.80 8.68 11.48
N LEU A 364 -3.35 7.49 11.83
CA LEU A 364 -4.18 6.40 12.34
C LEU A 364 -4.77 6.72 13.72
N THR A 365 -6.07 6.53 13.83
CA THR A 365 -6.83 6.65 15.07
C THR A 365 -8.03 5.69 15.05
N THR A 366 -9.26 6.17 15.17
CA THR A 366 -10.47 5.34 15.23
C THR A 366 -11.11 5.22 13.84
N ASN A 367 -11.75 4.09 13.56
CA ASN A 367 -12.20 3.74 12.20
C ASN A 367 -13.16 4.76 11.59
N GLU A 368 -14.19 5.17 12.33
CA GLU A 368 -15.19 6.13 11.83
C GLU A 368 -14.58 7.48 11.45
N ILE A 369 -13.55 7.90 12.18
CA ILE A 369 -12.86 9.17 12.00
C ILE A 369 -11.90 9.13 10.81
N LEU A 370 -11.16 8.02 10.65
CA LEU A 370 -10.29 7.77 9.49
C LEU A 370 -11.06 7.76 8.15
N TYR A 371 -12.33 7.37 8.19
CA TYR A 371 -13.22 7.31 7.03
C TYR A 371 -14.27 8.45 6.96
N SER A 372 -14.23 9.42 7.88
CA SER A 372 -15.15 10.57 7.85
C SER A 372 -14.76 11.56 6.76
N SER A 373 -15.73 11.89 5.89
CA SER A 373 -15.59 12.91 4.84
C SER A 373 -15.34 14.33 5.35
N GLU A 374 -15.53 14.57 6.65
CA GLU A 374 -15.34 15.87 7.30
C GLU A 374 -13.86 16.13 7.59
N ASN A 375 -13.07 15.09 7.86
CA ASN A 375 -11.69 15.20 8.36
C ASN A 375 -10.65 14.83 7.30
N LYS A 376 -10.59 15.61 6.21
CA LYS A 376 -9.70 15.36 5.05
C LYS A 376 -8.20 15.26 5.37
N GLU A 377 -7.74 15.78 6.51
CA GLU A 377 -6.34 15.65 6.95
C GLU A 377 -6.01 14.28 7.58
N LEU A 378 -7.04 13.54 7.99
CA LEU A 378 -6.94 12.18 8.55
C LEU A 378 -7.18 11.11 7.49
N ILE A 379 -8.06 11.36 6.51
CA ILE A 379 -8.30 10.41 5.42
C ILE A 379 -6.98 10.12 4.72
N ALA A 380 -6.60 8.85 4.72
CA ALA A 380 -5.36 8.40 4.12
C ALA A 380 -5.48 8.37 2.60
N ASN A 381 -5.24 9.51 1.94
CA ASN A 381 -5.21 9.60 0.47
C ASN A 381 -4.25 8.54 -0.08
N ASN A 382 -4.81 7.55 -0.78
CA ASN A 382 -4.02 6.61 -1.57
C ASN A 382 -3.74 7.30 -2.92
N GLY A 383 -2.48 7.31 -3.36
CA GLY A 383 -2.12 8.04 -4.58
C GLY A 383 -1.95 9.53 -4.38
N ARG A 384 -1.50 9.95 -3.19
CA ARG A 384 -0.91 11.29 -3.04
C ARG A 384 0.40 11.33 -3.85
N ARG A 385 0.38 12.06 -4.96
CA ARG A 385 1.59 12.60 -5.59
C ARG A 385 2.26 13.58 -4.64
N ILE A 386 3.57 13.45 -4.51
CA ILE A 386 4.40 14.35 -3.70
C ILE A 386 4.80 15.57 -4.55
N LEU A 387 4.77 16.75 -3.93
CA LEU A 387 5.12 18.03 -4.54
C LEU A 387 6.61 18.34 -4.38
N SER A 388 7.11 19.26 -5.19
CA SER A 388 8.53 19.67 -5.24
C SER A 388 9.09 20.16 -3.89
N GLU A 389 8.24 20.83 -3.12
CA GLU A 389 8.49 21.42 -1.82
C GLU A 389 8.36 20.43 -0.65
N GLU A 390 7.79 19.25 -0.88
CA GLU A 390 7.56 18.22 0.15
C GLU A 390 8.81 17.34 0.35
N ASN A 391 9.83 17.91 0.99
CA ASN A 391 11.08 17.20 1.28
C ASN A 391 10.83 15.95 2.15
N ASN A 392 11.19 14.77 1.63
CA ASN A 392 11.07 13.49 2.32
C ASN A 392 12.36 12.69 2.18
N LYS A 393 12.91 12.27 3.32
CA LYS A 393 14.17 11.49 3.40
C LYS A 393 14.11 10.19 2.59
N MET A 394 12.95 9.54 2.51
CA MET A 394 12.79 8.30 1.76
C MET A 394 12.97 8.52 0.25
N PHE A 395 12.29 9.52 -0.31
CA PHE A 395 12.45 9.88 -1.72
C PHE A 395 13.87 10.35 -2.02
N ASN A 396 14.56 11.01 -1.09
CA ASN A 396 15.98 11.32 -1.24
C ASN A 396 16.90 10.07 -1.32
N GLU A 397 16.52 8.91 -0.76
CA GLU A 397 17.24 7.64 -0.96
C GLU A 397 16.82 6.92 -2.25
N ILE A 398 15.53 6.97 -2.62
CA ILE A 398 15.01 6.38 -3.87
C ILE A 398 15.59 7.09 -5.10
N ARG A 399 15.60 8.44 -5.09
CA ARG A 399 16.15 9.29 -6.16
C ARG A 399 17.57 8.89 -6.54
N LYS A 400 18.42 8.45 -5.60
CA LYS A 400 19.82 8.03 -5.86
C LYS A 400 19.94 6.78 -6.75
N ARG A 401 18.86 6.03 -6.97
CA ARG A 401 18.86 4.72 -7.65
C ARG A 401 17.95 4.65 -8.88
N VAL A 402 16.93 5.50 -8.96
CA VAL A 402 15.87 5.45 -9.97
C VAL A 402 16.24 6.30 -11.18
N PHE A 403 16.19 5.72 -12.38
CA PHE A 403 16.52 6.36 -13.65
C PHE A 403 15.63 5.84 -14.79
N THR A 404 15.72 6.40 -15.99
CA THR A 404 15.08 5.83 -17.20
C THR A 404 16.08 5.72 -18.35
N ILE A 405 16.01 4.62 -19.09
CA ILE A 405 16.66 4.40 -20.40
C ILE A 405 15.56 3.88 -21.34
N GLY A 406 15.48 4.40 -22.56
CA GLY A 406 14.45 4.00 -23.51
C GLY A 406 13.03 4.35 -23.03
N GLY A 407 12.20 3.33 -22.83
CA GLY A 407 10.74 3.45 -22.71
C GLY A 407 10.12 3.10 -21.35
N GLY A 408 10.90 2.93 -20.28
CA GLY A 408 10.36 2.60 -18.95
C GLY A 408 11.24 3.10 -17.80
N THR A 409 10.77 2.91 -16.57
CA THR A 409 11.50 3.23 -15.34
C THR A 409 12.45 2.08 -14.96
N SER A 410 13.60 2.39 -14.38
CA SER A 410 14.63 1.44 -13.97
C SER A 410 15.19 1.81 -12.59
N THR A 411 15.52 0.82 -11.77
CA THR A 411 16.08 1.05 -10.43
C THR A 411 17.36 0.25 -10.19
N MET A 412 18.42 0.90 -9.71
CA MET A 412 19.66 0.22 -9.33
C MET A 412 19.52 -0.53 -8.00
N ILE A 413 19.77 -1.84 -8.05
CA ILE A 413 19.72 -2.76 -6.90
C ILE A 413 21.05 -2.77 -6.16
N SER A 414 22.11 -3.19 -6.85
CA SER A 414 23.42 -3.50 -6.27
C SER A 414 24.52 -3.41 -7.33
N LYS A 415 25.77 -3.24 -6.87
CA LYS A 415 26.96 -3.58 -7.66
C LYS A 415 26.97 -5.08 -8.00
N VAL A 416 27.46 -5.44 -9.18
CA VAL A 416 27.56 -6.84 -9.66
C VAL A 416 28.70 -7.59 -8.98
N LYS A 417 29.78 -6.89 -8.65
CA LYS A 417 30.91 -7.41 -7.87
C LYS A 417 31.27 -6.44 -6.73
N PRO A 418 30.59 -6.51 -5.56
CA PRO A 418 30.89 -5.62 -4.43
C PRO A 418 32.30 -5.76 -3.86
N SER A 419 32.97 -6.90 -4.04
CA SER A 419 34.34 -7.14 -3.56
C SER A 419 35.42 -6.39 -4.36
N ASP A 420 35.12 -5.92 -5.57
CA ASP A 420 36.05 -5.21 -6.44
C ASP A 420 35.63 -3.74 -6.57
N GLU A 421 36.42 -2.82 -5.99
CA GLU A 421 36.19 -1.38 -6.11
C GLU A 421 36.18 -0.90 -7.57
N ASN A 422 37.02 -1.49 -8.43
CA ASN A 422 37.19 -1.12 -9.84
C ASN A 422 36.14 -1.74 -10.78
N ASN A 423 35.23 -2.55 -10.25
CA ASN A 423 34.07 -3.00 -11.00
C ASN A 423 33.10 -1.81 -11.23
N TYR A 424 32.63 -1.62 -12.46
CA TYR A 424 31.64 -0.59 -12.82
C TYR A 424 30.31 -1.18 -13.31
N LEU A 425 30.08 -2.47 -13.05
CA LEU A 425 28.86 -3.18 -13.44
C LEU A 425 27.84 -3.12 -12.29
N TYR A 426 26.62 -2.68 -12.58
CA TYR A 426 25.53 -2.58 -11.60
C TYR A 426 24.27 -3.28 -12.11
N TYR A 427 23.61 -4.02 -11.22
CA TYR A 427 22.30 -4.61 -11.47
C TYR A 427 21.22 -3.54 -11.41
N PHE A 428 20.34 -3.52 -12.41
CA PHE A 428 19.11 -2.74 -12.38
C PHE A 428 17.89 -3.56 -12.78
N ILE A 429 16.74 -3.21 -12.19
CA ILE A 429 15.46 -3.88 -12.40
C ILE A 429 14.49 -2.98 -13.17
N THR A 430 13.69 -3.60 -14.02
CA THR A 430 12.52 -3.03 -14.70
C THR A 430 11.59 -4.18 -15.12
N ASN A 431 10.47 -3.88 -15.80
CA ASN A 431 9.63 -4.92 -16.39
C ASN A 431 10.38 -5.67 -17.49
N ARG A 432 10.07 -6.96 -17.65
CA ARG A 432 10.56 -7.75 -18.79
C ARG A 432 10.08 -7.18 -20.12
N HIS A 433 8.85 -6.65 -20.19
CA HIS A 433 8.38 -5.99 -21.41
C HIS A 433 9.19 -4.73 -21.77
N VAL A 434 9.68 -3.97 -20.77
CA VAL A 434 10.56 -2.80 -21.00
C VAL A 434 11.91 -3.27 -21.53
N SER A 435 12.52 -4.29 -20.92
CA SER A 435 13.77 -4.90 -21.39
C SER A 435 13.65 -5.43 -22.82
N ASP A 436 12.63 -6.25 -23.12
CA ASP A 436 12.42 -6.83 -24.44
C ASP A 436 12.19 -5.75 -25.52
N ILE A 437 11.48 -4.66 -25.21
CA ILE A 437 11.31 -3.51 -26.11
C ILE A 437 12.64 -2.79 -26.33
N LEU A 438 13.41 -2.51 -25.27
CA LEU A 438 14.70 -1.83 -25.35
C LEU A 438 15.73 -2.64 -26.15
N GLU A 439 15.76 -3.96 -25.94
CA GLU A 439 16.65 -4.88 -26.65
C GLU A 439 16.32 -4.98 -28.14
N SER A 440 15.05 -5.24 -28.47
CA SER A 440 14.59 -5.49 -29.84
C SER A 440 14.48 -4.22 -30.69
N ARG A 441 14.14 -3.07 -30.07
CA ARG A 441 13.94 -1.80 -30.77
C ARG A 441 15.06 -0.79 -30.58
N TRP A 442 16.24 -1.18 -30.09
CA TRP A 442 17.35 -0.24 -29.88
C TRP A 442 17.67 0.65 -31.10
N ASN A 443 17.54 0.11 -32.31
CA ASN A 443 17.82 0.86 -33.54
C ASN A 443 16.63 1.72 -34.04
N ASP A 444 15.46 1.62 -33.42
CA ASP A 444 14.29 2.47 -33.70
C ASP A 444 14.58 3.91 -33.25
N HIS A 445 14.21 4.89 -34.09
CA HIS A 445 14.40 6.31 -33.80
C HIS A 445 13.50 6.81 -32.64
N ARG A 446 12.48 6.02 -32.26
CA ARG A 446 11.56 6.30 -31.15
C ARG A 446 12.08 5.83 -29.79
N VAL A 447 13.15 5.04 -29.75
CA VAL A 447 13.78 4.61 -28.49
C VAL A 447 14.79 5.65 -28.04
N ILE A 448 14.57 6.20 -26.84
CA ILE A 448 15.43 7.22 -26.24
C ILE A 448 16.75 6.58 -25.80
N LYS A 449 17.81 6.82 -26.57
CA LYS A 449 19.19 6.34 -26.33
C LYS A 449 19.94 7.18 -25.30
N LYS A 450 19.22 7.81 -24.36
CA LYS A 450 19.78 8.56 -23.23
C LYS A 450 19.45 7.81 -21.93
N VAL A 451 20.40 7.82 -20.99
CA VAL A 451 20.04 7.68 -19.57
C VAL A 451 19.59 9.04 -19.06
N ILE A 452 18.51 9.06 -18.27
CA ILE A 452 17.96 10.26 -17.65
C ILE A 452 17.80 9.97 -16.15
N ILE A 453 18.33 10.86 -15.31
CA ILE A 453 18.25 10.79 -13.84
C ILE A 453 17.09 11.66 -13.32
N PRO A 454 16.69 11.55 -12.03
CA PRO A 454 15.56 12.31 -11.51
C PRO A 454 15.81 13.81 -11.44
N ASP A 455 14.78 14.57 -11.78
CA ASP A 455 14.64 16.00 -11.55
C ASP A 455 13.16 16.28 -11.27
N LEU A 456 12.87 17.31 -10.49
CA LEU A 456 11.50 17.75 -10.19
C LEU A 456 10.99 18.75 -11.24
N ASP A 457 11.87 19.29 -12.08
CA ASP A 457 11.52 20.10 -13.25
C ASP A 457 11.05 19.20 -14.41
N ASP A 458 9.73 19.13 -14.61
CA ASP A 458 9.09 18.41 -15.71
C ASP A 458 9.58 18.86 -17.10
N SER A 459 10.06 20.11 -17.25
CA SER A 459 10.56 20.60 -18.54
C SER A 459 11.88 19.93 -18.91
N LYS A 460 12.80 19.77 -17.94
CA LYS A 460 14.07 19.06 -18.15
C LYS A 460 13.86 17.59 -18.50
N ILE A 461 12.97 16.91 -17.77
CA ILE A 461 12.66 15.49 -17.98
C ILE A 461 12.02 15.26 -19.36
N ARG A 462 11.17 16.19 -19.82
CA ARG A 462 10.57 16.16 -21.16
C ARG A 462 11.58 16.42 -22.28
N ASN A 463 12.40 17.46 -22.12
CA ASN A 463 13.28 17.94 -23.18
C ASN A 463 14.58 17.13 -23.27
N TYR A 464 14.87 16.30 -22.26
CA TYR A 464 16.13 15.59 -22.06
C TYR A 464 17.32 16.55 -21.95
N ASP A 465 17.19 17.51 -21.03
CA ASP A 465 18.22 18.49 -20.70
C ASP A 465 19.55 17.82 -20.35
N ASN A 466 20.65 18.46 -20.76
CA ASN A 466 21.98 17.83 -20.71
C ASN A 466 22.55 17.76 -19.29
N ASP A 467 22.04 18.50 -18.30
CA ASP A 467 22.47 18.35 -16.89
C ASP A 467 21.90 17.09 -16.21
N ILE A 468 20.84 16.50 -16.77
CA ILE A 468 20.18 15.30 -16.22
C ILE A 468 20.15 14.12 -17.19
N SER A 469 20.78 14.24 -18.36
CA SER A 469 20.75 13.16 -19.35
C SER A 469 22.00 13.09 -20.23
N LEU A 470 22.34 11.87 -20.64
CA LEU A 470 23.56 11.57 -21.38
C LEU A 470 23.34 10.34 -22.29
N ASP A 471 23.81 10.39 -23.53
CA ASP A 471 23.57 9.30 -24.50
C ASP A 471 24.38 8.05 -24.17
N VAL A 472 23.73 6.89 -24.24
CA VAL A 472 24.25 5.56 -23.91
C VAL A 472 24.25 4.63 -25.13
N ASP A 473 25.25 3.75 -25.22
CA ASP A 473 25.33 2.72 -26.26
C ASP A 473 24.83 1.34 -25.80
N LYS A 474 24.34 0.51 -26.73
CA LYS A 474 23.80 -0.82 -26.40
C LYS A 474 24.84 -1.73 -25.75
N ASN A 475 26.11 -1.61 -26.11
CA ASN A 475 27.20 -2.43 -25.56
C ASN A 475 27.58 -2.06 -24.12
N TRP A 476 27.03 -0.98 -23.54
CA TRP A 476 27.16 -0.68 -22.12
C TRP A 476 26.11 -1.42 -21.27
N LEU A 477 25.19 -2.14 -21.90
CA LEU A 477 24.03 -2.80 -21.27
C LEU A 477 24.04 -4.31 -21.56
N THR A 478 23.92 -5.13 -20.50
CA THR A 478 23.45 -6.51 -20.64
C THR A 478 21.95 -6.52 -20.33
N ILE A 479 21.13 -6.38 -21.37
CA ILE A 479 19.68 -6.49 -21.23
C ILE A 479 19.31 -7.95 -21.00
N ASN A 480 18.26 -8.20 -20.22
CA ASN A 480 17.73 -9.53 -19.92
C ASN A 480 18.78 -10.51 -19.34
N PHE A 481 19.68 -10.01 -18.49
CA PHE A 481 20.67 -10.85 -17.78
C PHE A 481 20.00 -11.98 -16.98
N TRP A 482 18.85 -11.70 -16.35
CA TRP A 482 17.91 -12.71 -15.87
C TRP A 482 16.47 -12.24 -16.06
N GLN A 483 15.55 -13.18 -16.27
CA GLN A 483 14.11 -12.95 -16.43
C GLN A 483 13.35 -13.95 -15.56
N ALA A 484 12.24 -13.54 -14.94
CA ALA A 484 11.41 -14.41 -14.10
C ALA A 484 10.52 -15.37 -14.93
N ILE A 485 11.16 -16.29 -15.67
CA ILE A 485 10.52 -17.22 -16.61
C ILE A 485 10.55 -18.65 -16.04
N ASN A 486 9.55 -19.48 -16.39
CA ASN A 486 9.41 -20.89 -16.00
C ASN A 486 9.54 -21.13 -14.49
N GLN A 487 9.04 -20.21 -13.65
CA GLN A 487 9.32 -20.23 -12.21
C GLN A 487 8.67 -21.44 -11.54
N ASN A 488 9.38 -22.08 -10.61
CA ASN A 488 8.76 -23.10 -9.76
C ASN A 488 7.93 -22.39 -8.69
N ARG A 489 6.88 -23.05 -8.20
CA ARG A 489 6.20 -22.58 -6.99
C ARG A 489 7.14 -22.63 -5.78
N ARG A 490 6.83 -21.85 -4.76
CA ARG A 490 7.64 -21.66 -3.54
C ARG A 490 7.84 -22.94 -2.72
N ASP A 491 7.02 -23.97 -2.96
CA ASP A 491 7.17 -25.31 -2.38
C ASP A 491 8.13 -26.24 -3.16
N GLY A 492 8.57 -25.81 -4.37
CA GLY A 492 9.41 -26.54 -5.32
C GLY A 492 8.67 -27.14 -6.52
N THR A 493 7.33 -27.08 -6.56
CA THR A 493 6.52 -27.75 -7.60
C THR A 493 6.53 -27.02 -8.94
N LEU A 494 6.36 -27.78 -10.02
CA LEU A 494 6.18 -27.29 -11.39
C LEU A 494 4.69 -27.21 -11.72
N ASN A 495 4.23 -26.08 -12.29
CA ASN A 495 2.91 -26.02 -12.90
C ASN A 495 2.94 -26.75 -14.25
N ASN A 496 2.27 -27.90 -14.33
CA ASN A 496 2.18 -28.71 -15.56
C ASN A 496 1.18 -28.14 -16.60
N SER A 497 0.83 -26.86 -16.53
CA SER A 497 -0.17 -26.20 -17.36
C SER A 497 0.29 -24.82 -17.83
N ASN A 498 0.21 -24.59 -19.15
CA ASN A 498 0.50 -23.34 -19.89
C ASN A 498 1.76 -22.56 -19.50
N ILE A 499 2.71 -22.47 -20.45
CA ILE A 499 4.06 -21.88 -20.37
C ILE A 499 4.15 -20.43 -19.81
N ASN A 500 3.03 -19.71 -19.67
CA ASN A 500 2.99 -18.35 -19.12
C ASN A 500 2.47 -18.26 -17.67
N LEU A 501 1.77 -19.29 -17.16
CA LEU A 501 1.12 -19.28 -15.83
C LEU A 501 2.10 -19.27 -14.64
N ASN A 502 3.40 -19.34 -14.92
CA ASN A 502 4.49 -19.25 -13.94
C ASN A 502 5.62 -18.33 -14.43
N ASN A 503 5.34 -17.43 -15.36
CA ASN A 503 6.21 -16.29 -15.65
C ASN A 503 5.77 -15.09 -14.81
N ALA A 504 6.70 -14.16 -14.57
CA ALA A 504 6.41 -12.83 -14.07
C ALA A 504 7.12 -11.79 -14.95
N ASP A 505 6.53 -10.60 -15.09
CA ASP A 505 7.03 -9.53 -15.94
C ASP A 505 8.19 -8.76 -15.29
N ILE A 506 9.25 -9.48 -14.94
CA ILE A 506 10.40 -9.01 -14.17
C ILE A 506 11.68 -9.34 -14.94
N SER A 507 12.55 -8.33 -15.13
CA SER A 507 13.85 -8.49 -15.76
C SER A 507 14.94 -7.77 -14.96
N ILE A 508 16.01 -8.51 -14.67
CA ILE A 508 17.26 -7.97 -14.12
C ILE A 508 18.23 -7.79 -15.28
N ASN A 509 18.78 -6.59 -15.36
CA ASN A 509 19.73 -6.15 -16.37
C ASN A 509 21.04 -5.72 -15.70
N ILE A 510 22.11 -5.59 -16.48
CA ILE A 510 23.38 -5.00 -16.03
C ILE A 510 23.65 -3.74 -16.83
N ILE A 511 24.08 -2.66 -16.16
CA ILE A 511 24.66 -1.46 -16.76
C ILE A 511 26.13 -1.33 -16.38
N ASN A 512 26.98 -1.06 -17.37
CA ASN A 512 28.35 -0.61 -17.17
C ASN A 512 28.36 0.92 -17.08
N ILE A 513 28.57 1.48 -15.89
CA ILE A 513 28.55 2.93 -15.69
C ILE A 513 29.89 3.62 -15.99
N LYS A 514 30.96 2.87 -16.30
CA LYS A 514 32.27 3.49 -16.59
C LYS A 514 32.23 4.46 -17.79
N PRO A 515 31.70 4.07 -18.98
CA PRO A 515 31.61 5.00 -20.11
C PRO A 515 30.71 6.21 -19.82
N ILE A 516 29.69 6.04 -18.98
CA ILE A 516 28.78 7.12 -18.54
C ILE A 516 29.55 8.13 -17.68
N ILE A 517 30.33 7.66 -16.69
CA ILE A 517 31.18 8.50 -15.84
C ILE A 517 32.28 9.17 -16.67
N ASP A 518 32.94 8.43 -17.58
CA ASP A 518 34.02 8.96 -18.42
C ASP A 518 33.49 10.06 -19.37
N LYS A 519 32.34 9.83 -20.02
CA LYS A 519 31.69 10.83 -20.90
C LYS A 519 31.18 12.03 -20.09
N ALA A 520 30.58 11.82 -18.91
CA ALA A 520 30.16 12.92 -18.03
C ALA A 520 31.33 13.80 -17.58
N LYS A 521 32.53 13.24 -17.38
CA LYS A 521 33.75 14.02 -17.09
C LYS A 521 34.21 14.84 -18.29
N LEU A 522 34.17 14.27 -19.49
CA LEU A 522 34.52 14.98 -20.74
C LEU A 522 33.54 16.12 -21.06
N GLU A 523 32.26 15.96 -20.70
CA GLU A 523 31.19 16.95 -20.91
C GLU A 523 31.03 17.93 -19.73
N ASN A 524 31.87 17.83 -18.69
CA ASN A 524 31.75 18.57 -17.42
C ASN A 524 30.36 18.48 -16.75
N ASN A 525 29.68 17.34 -16.94
CA ASN A 525 28.33 17.08 -16.46
C ASN A 525 28.34 16.64 -14.98
N LEU A 526 28.59 17.59 -14.08
CA LEU A 526 28.78 17.35 -12.65
C LEU A 526 27.60 16.61 -11.98
N LYS A 527 26.37 16.81 -12.46
CA LYS A 527 25.17 16.22 -11.83
C LYS A 527 25.00 14.74 -12.20
N ILE A 528 25.16 14.37 -13.48
CA ILE A 528 25.27 12.96 -13.90
C ILE A 528 26.49 12.29 -13.24
N LEU A 529 27.63 12.98 -13.19
CA LEU A 529 28.86 12.48 -12.56
C LEU A 529 28.65 12.12 -11.08
N ASN A 530 28.17 13.07 -10.28
CA ASN A 530 27.93 12.89 -8.85
C ASN A 530 26.88 11.79 -8.57
N TYR A 531 25.86 11.68 -9.42
CA TYR A 531 24.83 10.64 -9.34
C TYR A 531 25.45 9.23 -9.47
N PHE A 532 26.22 8.98 -10.55
CA PHE A 532 26.77 7.66 -10.82
C PHE A 532 28.00 7.32 -9.97
N GLU A 533 28.85 8.29 -9.61
CA GLU A 533 29.97 8.00 -8.69
C GLU A 533 29.51 7.70 -7.26
N ASN A 534 28.34 8.18 -6.84
CA ASN A 534 27.78 7.83 -5.54
C ASN A 534 27.26 6.37 -5.50
N TRP A 535 26.99 5.71 -6.63
CA TRP A 535 26.49 4.33 -6.65
C TRP A 535 27.42 3.32 -5.95
N LYS A 536 28.74 3.58 -5.92
CA LYS A 536 29.71 2.75 -5.19
C LYS A 536 29.50 2.75 -3.66
N ASN A 537 28.84 3.78 -3.13
CA ASN A 537 28.55 3.95 -1.70
C ASN A 537 27.19 3.33 -1.29
N LEU A 538 26.36 2.93 -2.26
CA LEU A 538 25.00 2.47 -2.01
C LEU A 538 24.98 0.97 -1.71
N LYS A 539 24.40 0.61 -0.56
CA LYS A 539 24.17 -0.79 -0.16
C LYS A 539 23.24 -1.49 -1.17
N PRO A 540 23.30 -2.84 -1.29
CA PRO A 540 22.28 -3.60 -2.02
C PRO A 540 20.85 -3.28 -1.52
N LEU A 541 19.88 -3.21 -2.43
CA LEU A 541 18.46 -3.26 -2.06
C LEU A 541 18.08 -4.69 -1.63
N LYS A 542 17.21 -4.77 -0.62
CA LYS A 542 16.74 -6.02 -0.02
C LYS A 542 15.30 -6.34 -0.39
N LEU A 543 14.83 -7.54 -0.07
CA LEU A 543 13.44 -7.96 -0.24
C LEU A 543 12.67 -7.81 1.08
N SER A 544 11.55 -7.08 1.06
CA SER A 544 10.76 -6.84 2.27
C SER A 544 10.09 -8.12 2.75
N LYS A 545 10.22 -8.43 4.05
CA LYS A 545 9.63 -9.64 4.65
C LYS A 545 8.10 -9.58 4.75
N LYS A 546 7.50 -8.41 4.54
CA LYS A 546 6.05 -8.15 4.58
C LYS A 546 5.32 -8.76 3.40
N ILE A 547 5.96 -8.70 2.24
CA ILE A 547 5.42 -8.97 0.89
C ILE A 547 4.49 -10.18 0.79
N LYS A 548 4.85 -11.29 1.44
CA LYS A 548 4.16 -12.58 1.43
C LYS A 548 2.89 -12.64 2.27
N TYR A 549 2.77 -11.80 3.30
CA TYR A 549 1.63 -11.79 4.22
C TYR A 549 0.66 -10.61 3.97
N LEU A 550 0.87 -9.85 2.89
CA LEU A 550 -0.02 -8.79 2.47
C LEU A 550 -1.38 -9.38 2.04
N ASP A 551 -2.46 -8.73 2.46
CA ASP A 551 -3.85 -9.07 2.16
C ASP A 551 -4.67 -7.84 1.73
N SER A 552 -5.82 -8.05 1.09
CA SER A 552 -6.70 -6.97 0.60
C SER A 552 -7.16 -6.07 1.75
N GLY A 553 -7.14 -4.75 1.53
CA GLY A 553 -7.50 -3.75 2.54
C GLY A 553 -6.45 -3.50 3.63
N ASN A 554 -5.28 -4.16 3.59
CA ASN A 554 -4.18 -3.87 4.52
C ASN A 554 -3.73 -2.40 4.39
N LEU A 555 -3.52 -1.73 5.52
CA LEU A 555 -2.78 -0.46 5.54
C LEU A 555 -1.29 -0.71 5.36
N VAL A 556 -0.64 0.21 4.66
CA VAL A 556 0.79 0.12 4.30
C VAL A 556 1.43 1.51 4.33
N ASN A 557 2.76 1.56 4.47
CA ASN A 557 3.53 2.78 4.32
C ASN A 557 4.57 2.55 3.21
N PHE A 558 4.11 2.51 1.95
CA PHE A 558 4.98 2.26 0.80
C PHE A 558 5.25 3.52 -0.02
N TYR A 559 6.36 3.49 -0.75
CA TYR A 559 6.90 4.60 -1.54
C TYR A 559 7.20 4.13 -2.95
N LEU A 560 7.04 5.02 -3.94
CA LEU A 560 7.19 4.73 -5.35
C LEU A 560 7.72 5.96 -6.10
N SER A 561 8.76 5.79 -6.91
CA SER A 561 9.25 6.81 -7.84
C SER A 561 9.23 6.29 -9.28
N SER A 562 8.90 7.16 -10.24
CA SER A 562 8.50 6.78 -11.59
C SER A 562 8.80 7.85 -12.64
N PHE A 563 8.96 7.45 -13.91
CA PHE A 563 9.07 8.35 -15.07
C PHE A 563 7.89 8.25 -16.05
N PRO A 564 6.63 8.49 -15.64
CA PRO A 564 5.49 8.41 -16.55
C PRO A 564 5.53 9.48 -17.64
N THR A 565 4.77 9.25 -18.71
CA THR A 565 4.43 10.27 -19.71
C THR A 565 3.28 11.16 -19.23
N ASP A 566 3.13 12.32 -19.87
CA ASP A 566 2.00 13.21 -19.69
C ASP A 566 0.83 12.77 -20.60
N PRO A 567 -0.34 12.39 -20.05
CA PRO A 567 -1.51 12.07 -20.86
C PRO A 567 -2.00 13.28 -21.68
N TYR A 568 -1.75 14.51 -21.23
CA TYR A 568 -2.20 15.73 -21.90
C TYR A 568 -1.19 16.28 -22.92
N ALA A 569 0.09 15.89 -22.85
CA ALA A 569 1.10 16.21 -23.86
C ALA A 569 1.25 15.10 -24.94
N GLY A 570 0.15 14.43 -25.27
CA GLY A 570 0.08 13.44 -26.35
C GLY A 570 1.05 12.26 -26.19
N PHE A 571 1.30 11.82 -24.96
CA PHE A 571 2.28 10.76 -24.61
C PHE A 571 3.75 11.06 -24.96
N THR A 572 4.09 12.31 -25.33
CA THR A 572 5.48 12.67 -25.68
C THR A 572 6.28 13.23 -24.51
N GLY A 573 5.62 13.90 -23.55
CA GLY A 573 6.30 14.50 -22.41
C GLY A 573 6.54 13.51 -21.28
N LYS A 574 7.74 12.94 -21.17
CA LYS A 574 8.16 12.28 -19.93
C LYS A 574 8.23 13.28 -18.77
N ARG A 575 7.91 12.82 -17.56
CA ARG A 575 7.89 13.58 -16.31
C ARG A 575 8.39 12.67 -15.17
N TYR A 576 8.89 13.22 -14.07
CA TYR A 576 9.27 12.42 -12.89
C TYR A 576 8.20 12.55 -11.80
N ARG A 577 7.83 11.44 -11.16
CA ARG A 577 6.72 11.41 -10.19
C ARG A 577 7.01 10.51 -9.01
N GLU A 578 6.58 10.95 -7.84
CA GLU A 578 6.78 10.31 -6.55
C GLU A 578 5.45 10.17 -5.82
N HIS A 579 5.17 8.98 -5.27
CA HIS A 579 3.87 8.62 -4.71
C HIS A 579 4.01 7.83 -3.42
N ILE A 580 3.10 8.10 -2.49
CA ILE A 580 2.91 7.27 -1.29
C ILE A 580 1.69 6.36 -1.47
N VAL A 581 1.84 5.12 -1.02
CA VAL A 581 0.77 4.13 -0.86
C VAL A 581 0.47 4.02 0.63
N ASN A 582 -0.78 4.27 0.98
CA ASN A 582 -1.27 4.19 2.36
C ASN A 582 -2.13 2.93 2.61
N ARG A 583 -2.62 2.27 1.56
CA ARG A 583 -3.46 1.07 1.63
C ARG A 583 -3.30 0.19 0.40
N ILE A 584 -3.45 -1.12 0.56
CA ILE A 584 -3.69 -2.05 -0.54
C ILE A 584 -5.20 -2.13 -0.78
N GLU A 585 -5.67 -1.74 -1.96
CA GLU A 585 -7.12 -1.74 -2.25
C GLU A 585 -7.66 -3.15 -2.42
N ASP A 586 -6.92 -4.00 -3.13
CA ASP A 586 -7.20 -5.43 -3.32
C ASP A 586 -5.91 -6.20 -3.72
N ILE A 587 -5.93 -7.54 -3.66
CA ILE A 587 -4.83 -8.40 -4.13
C ILE A 587 -5.39 -9.49 -5.03
N ILE A 588 -4.91 -9.50 -6.27
CA ILE A 588 -5.45 -10.30 -7.38
C ILE A 588 -4.38 -11.18 -8.01
N MET A 589 -4.82 -12.30 -8.59
CA MET A 589 -4.03 -13.05 -9.55
C MET A 589 -4.42 -12.59 -10.95
N ASN A 590 -3.43 -12.24 -11.77
CA ASN A 590 -3.57 -11.63 -13.09
C ASN A 590 -4.17 -10.21 -13.12
N ASP A 591 -3.37 -9.27 -13.59
CA ASP A 591 -3.74 -7.90 -13.94
C ASP A 591 -3.36 -7.53 -15.40
N GLN A 592 -2.86 -8.49 -16.17
CA GLN A 592 -2.30 -8.26 -17.51
C GLN A 592 -3.40 -8.25 -18.58
N PRO A 593 -3.32 -7.37 -19.60
CA PRO A 593 -4.22 -7.37 -20.73
C PRO A 593 -3.69 -8.35 -21.78
N GLN A 594 -4.51 -8.70 -22.76
CA GLN A 594 -4.19 -9.71 -23.77
C GLN A 594 -2.85 -9.51 -24.51
N GLY A 595 -2.35 -8.26 -24.63
CA GLY A 595 -1.05 -7.95 -25.22
C GLY A 595 0.18 -8.28 -24.36
N PHE A 596 0.02 -8.39 -23.03
CA PHE A 596 1.11 -8.59 -22.07
C PHE A 596 1.05 -9.94 -21.31
N GLU A 597 -0.02 -10.73 -21.44
CA GLU A 597 -0.14 -12.12 -20.90
C GLU A 597 1.09 -13.01 -21.14
N LYS A 598 1.83 -12.78 -22.24
CA LYS A 598 3.08 -13.47 -22.59
C LYS A 598 4.26 -13.19 -21.64
N TYR A 599 4.19 -12.13 -20.85
CA TYR A 599 5.18 -11.78 -19.84
C TYR A 599 4.94 -12.50 -18.51
N GLY A 600 3.68 -12.82 -18.21
CA GLY A 600 3.34 -13.76 -17.16
C GLY A 600 2.01 -13.51 -16.45
N TYR A 601 1.74 -14.37 -15.47
CA TYR A 601 0.55 -14.31 -14.63
C TYR A 601 0.99 -14.50 -13.18
N PHE A 602 0.99 -13.42 -12.39
CA PHE A 602 1.46 -13.45 -11.01
C PHE A 602 0.55 -12.64 -10.07
N LYS A 603 0.89 -12.67 -8.79
CA LYS A 603 0.12 -12.03 -7.72
C LYS A 603 0.47 -10.55 -7.66
N SER A 604 -0.50 -9.71 -7.98
CA SER A 604 -0.37 -8.25 -7.92
C SER A 604 -1.23 -7.70 -6.79
N PHE A 605 -0.74 -6.64 -6.14
CA PHE A 605 -1.63 -5.77 -5.37
C PHE A 605 -2.10 -4.62 -6.25
N LYS A 606 -3.34 -4.20 -6.02
CA LYS A 606 -4.04 -3.17 -6.79
C LYS A 606 -4.16 -1.88 -5.97
N MET A 607 -3.96 -0.77 -6.66
CA MET A 607 -4.29 0.58 -6.18
C MET A 607 -5.20 1.30 -7.19
N GLN A 608 -5.84 2.36 -6.73
CA GLN A 608 -6.83 3.14 -7.49
C GLN A 608 -6.74 4.61 -7.09
N ASP A 609 -6.94 5.52 -8.04
CA ASP A 609 -6.99 6.97 -7.76
C ASP A 609 -8.19 7.32 -6.85
N ASP A 610 -7.96 8.13 -5.81
CA ASP A 610 -9.06 8.73 -5.03
C ASP A 610 -9.49 10.06 -5.65
N LEU A 611 -10.34 9.95 -6.67
CA LEU A 611 -10.94 11.09 -7.36
C LEU A 611 -11.80 11.98 -6.44
N SER A 612 -12.30 11.46 -5.32
CA SER A 612 -13.08 12.24 -4.35
C SER A 612 -12.21 13.21 -3.53
N LEU A 613 -10.92 12.88 -3.41
CA LEU A 613 -9.88 13.67 -2.76
C LEU A 613 -8.89 14.25 -3.78
N ASN A 614 -9.25 14.25 -5.06
CA ASN A 614 -8.44 14.67 -6.22
C ASN A 614 -6.99 14.11 -6.20
N SER A 615 -6.81 12.92 -5.64
CA SER A 615 -5.50 12.27 -5.48
C SER A 615 -5.33 11.26 -6.60
N ARG A 616 -4.22 11.40 -7.34
CA ARG A 616 -3.92 10.55 -8.49
C ARG A 616 -2.48 10.09 -8.52
N TYR A 617 -2.28 8.85 -8.94
CA TYR A 617 -0.95 8.27 -9.14
C TYR A 617 -0.24 8.74 -10.42
N ASP A 618 -0.91 9.32 -11.42
CA ASP A 618 -0.28 9.77 -12.70
C ASP A 618 0.58 8.68 -13.40
N LEU A 619 0.41 7.41 -13.02
CA LEU A 619 1.21 6.25 -13.46
C LEU A 619 0.65 5.72 -14.79
N ILE A 620 0.95 6.40 -15.88
CA ILE A 620 0.62 5.93 -17.23
C ILE A 620 1.85 5.33 -17.93
N SER A 621 1.80 5.18 -19.26
CA SER A 621 2.90 4.70 -20.11
C SER A 621 4.25 5.32 -19.73
N VAL A 622 5.32 4.51 -19.80
CA VAL A 622 6.70 4.75 -19.29
C VAL A 622 6.84 4.64 -17.75
N GLY A 623 5.74 4.67 -16.99
CA GLY A 623 5.76 4.34 -15.56
C GLY A 623 6.21 2.90 -15.28
N SER A 624 5.97 1.96 -16.20
CA SER A 624 6.35 0.53 -16.07
C SER A 624 7.81 0.34 -15.64
N GLY A 625 8.03 -0.54 -14.66
CA GLY A 625 9.34 -0.80 -14.04
C GLY A 625 9.62 0.02 -12.77
N SER A 626 8.70 0.90 -12.37
CA SER A 626 8.83 1.69 -11.14
C SER A 626 8.73 0.82 -9.90
N LEU A 627 9.72 0.91 -9.02
CA LEU A 627 9.87 0.02 -7.86
C LEU A 627 9.09 0.54 -6.65
N VAL A 628 8.39 -0.36 -5.95
CA VAL A 628 7.72 -0.07 -4.67
C VAL A 628 8.62 -0.50 -3.51
N PHE A 629 8.82 0.40 -2.56
CA PHE A 629 9.63 0.22 -1.35
C PHE A 629 8.75 0.30 -0.09
N ASP A 630 9.12 -0.40 0.98
CA ASP A 630 8.56 -0.15 2.32
C ASP A 630 9.34 0.91 3.11
N GLU A 631 8.98 1.15 4.37
CA GLU A 631 9.60 2.16 5.22
C GLU A 631 11.05 1.88 5.64
N ASN A 632 11.65 0.77 5.17
CA ASN A 632 13.06 0.40 5.39
C ASN A 632 13.94 0.53 4.13
N MET A 633 13.37 0.97 2.98
CA MET A 633 13.93 0.81 1.62
C MET A 633 13.95 -0.64 1.11
N ASP A 634 13.21 -1.57 1.74
CA ASP A 634 13.13 -2.96 1.26
C ASP A 634 12.06 -3.08 0.16
N MET A 635 12.35 -3.87 -0.88
CA MET A 635 11.55 -3.98 -2.10
C MET A 635 10.28 -4.81 -1.89
N ILE A 636 9.13 -4.27 -2.31
CA ILE A 636 7.79 -4.90 -2.21
C ILE A 636 7.29 -5.41 -3.57
N GLY A 637 7.60 -4.71 -4.65
CA GLY A 637 7.11 -5.05 -5.99
C GLY A 637 7.51 -4.00 -7.01
N LEU A 638 6.96 -4.11 -8.22
CA LEU A 638 7.11 -3.09 -9.26
C LEU A 638 5.77 -2.83 -9.96
N PHE A 639 5.56 -1.59 -10.37
CA PHE A 639 4.42 -1.20 -11.21
C PHE A 639 4.53 -1.90 -12.56
N MET A 640 3.50 -2.68 -12.90
CA MET A 640 3.33 -3.29 -14.21
C MET A 640 2.86 -2.23 -15.22
N GLN A 641 1.64 -1.74 -14.99
CA GLN A 641 0.79 -1.06 -15.95
C GLN A 641 -0.57 -0.74 -15.30
N ASN A 642 -1.40 0.01 -16.03
CA ASN A 642 -2.80 0.26 -15.70
C ASN A 642 -3.66 -1.00 -15.96
N ILE A 643 -4.50 -1.36 -15.00
CA ILE A 643 -5.49 -2.46 -15.10
C ILE A 643 -6.81 -1.93 -15.70
N GLY A 644 -7.09 -0.65 -15.44
CA GLY A 644 -8.21 0.14 -15.96
C GLY A 644 -7.90 1.62 -15.81
N ASP A 645 -8.78 2.50 -16.29
CA ASP A 645 -8.51 3.94 -16.49
C ASP A 645 -7.93 4.67 -15.27
N ASN A 646 -8.33 4.26 -14.05
CA ASN A 646 -7.90 4.84 -12.77
C ASN A 646 -7.27 3.78 -11.85
N GLU A 647 -6.86 2.62 -12.37
CA GLU A 647 -6.46 1.44 -11.58
C GLU A 647 -5.08 0.91 -11.98
N TYR A 648 -4.26 0.54 -11.00
CA TYR A 648 -2.82 0.34 -11.16
C TYR A 648 -2.38 -0.99 -10.56
N GLY A 649 -1.66 -1.80 -11.34
CA GLY A 649 -1.19 -3.14 -10.97
C GLY A 649 0.27 -3.18 -10.55
N PHE A 650 0.54 -3.76 -9.38
CA PHE A 650 1.87 -3.87 -8.80
C PHE A 650 2.22 -5.32 -8.50
N GLY A 651 3.05 -5.92 -9.36
CA GLY A 651 3.45 -7.31 -9.26
C GLY A 651 4.42 -7.53 -8.09
N LEU A 652 4.10 -8.50 -7.22
CA LEU A 652 4.89 -8.83 -6.04
C LEU A 652 6.12 -9.69 -6.38
N PHE A 653 7.26 -9.41 -5.76
CA PHE A 653 8.50 -10.21 -5.86
C PHE A 653 8.47 -11.56 -5.15
N SER A 654 7.59 -11.72 -4.15
CA SER A 654 7.37 -12.95 -3.40
C SER A 654 5.92 -12.99 -2.91
N SER A 655 5.40 -14.19 -2.69
CA SER A 655 4.04 -14.49 -2.27
C SER A 655 4.02 -15.86 -1.57
N PHE A 656 2.87 -16.30 -1.05
CA PHE A 656 2.74 -17.70 -0.62
C PHE A 656 3.06 -18.71 -1.73
N ASP A 657 2.76 -18.36 -2.99
CA ASP A 657 2.84 -19.24 -4.16
C ASP A 657 4.20 -19.26 -4.87
N TYR A 658 4.93 -18.15 -4.85
CA TYR A 658 6.19 -17.96 -5.59
C TYR A 658 7.19 -17.12 -4.79
N ASP A 659 8.48 -17.47 -4.87
CA ASP A 659 9.63 -16.64 -4.50
C ASP A 659 10.50 -16.48 -5.75
N TYR A 660 10.37 -15.34 -6.45
CA TYR A 660 11.04 -15.13 -7.75
C TYR A 660 12.55 -14.88 -7.60
N PHE A 661 13.00 -14.43 -6.43
CA PHE A 661 14.41 -14.12 -6.19
C PHE A 661 15.15 -15.27 -5.49
N GLY A 662 14.47 -16.14 -4.74
CA GLY A 662 15.01 -17.37 -4.14
C GLY A 662 15.65 -17.18 -2.75
N TYR A 663 15.43 -16.02 -2.12
CA TYR A 663 16.05 -15.67 -0.83
C TYR A 663 15.22 -16.15 0.37
N GLU A 664 13.94 -16.48 0.20
CA GLU A 664 13.17 -17.17 1.24
C GLU A 664 13.45 -18.67 1.27
N ASN A 665 13.61 -19.31 0.10
CA ASN A 665 14.10 -20.69 0.02
C ASN A 665 14.77 -21.05 -1.31
N ASP A 666 15.64 -22.07 -1.25
CA ASP A 666 16.43 -22.55 -2.40
C ASP A 666 15.69 -23.50 -3.36
N LYS A 667 14.36 -23.69 -3.24
CA LYS A 667 13.60 -24.65 -4.06
C LYS A 667 13.20 -24.14 -5.44
N ASN A 668 13.07 -22.83 -5.63
CA ASN A 668 12.82 -22.27 -6.97
C ASN A 668 14.13 -22.25 -7.77
N LEU A 669 14.34 -23.29 -8.60
CA LEU A 669 15.57 -23.46 -9.38
C LEU A 669 15.79 -22.37 -10.43
N ASN A 670 14.73 -21.69 -10.88
CA ASN A 670 14.77 -20.62 -11.88
C ASN A 670 14.80 -19.21 -11.26
N SER A 671 14.95 -19.11 -9.93
CA SER A 671 15.06 -17.85 -9.20
C SER A 671 16.36 -17.08 -9.49
N PHE A 672 16.36 -15.77 -9.23
CA PHE A 672 17.55 -14.93 -9.44
C PHE A 672 18.78 -15.42 -8.65
N LYS A 673 18.62 -15.82 -7.37
CA LYS A 673 19.69 -16.38 -6.54
C LYS A 673 20.32 -17.62 -7.16
N LYS A 674 19.51 -18.54 -7.70
CA LYS A 674 20.01 -19.77 -8.33
C LYS A 674 20.74 -19.48 -9.64
N PHE A 675 20.21 -18.57 -10.44
CA PHE A 675 20.88 -18.08 -11.64
C PHE A 675 22.22 -17.41 -11.30
N LEU A 676 22.26 -16.54 -10.29
CA LEU A 676 23.46 -15.85 -9.84
C LEU A 676 24.50 -16.83 -9.27
N GLN A 677 24.11 -17.80 -8.45
CA GLN A 677 25.00 -18.85 -7.96
C GLN A 677 25.67 -19.60 -9.12
N ASN A 678 24.93 -19.93 -10.18
CA ASN A 678 25.50 -20.56 -11.38
C ASN A 678 26.46 -19.62 -12.14
N LYS A 679 26.21 -18.31 -12.14
CA LYS A 679 27.11 -17.30 -12.74
C LYS A 679 28.38 -17.06 -11.93
N VAL A 680 28.30 -16.98 -10.61
CA VAL A 680 29.49 -16.91 -9.74
C VAL A 680 30.36 -18.17 -9.90
N ASN A 681 29.74 -19.35 -10.05
CA ASN A 681 30.47 -20.61 -10.27
C ASN A 681 31.13 -20.74 -11.66
N SER A 682 30.78 -19.90 -12.64
CA SER A 682 31.27 -20.00 -14.03
C SER A 682 32.03 -18.78 -14.55
N GLU A 683 31.84 -17.61 -13.94
CA GLU A 683 32.50 -16.32 -14.22
C GLU A 683 32.88 -15.63 -12.87
N PRO A 684 33.61 -16.29 -11.94
CA PRO A 684 33.90 -15.77 -10.59
C PRO A 684 34.78 -14.52 -10.57
N GLU A 685 35.58 -14.29 -11.61
CA GLU A 685 36.33 -13.05 -11.81
C GLU A 685 35.41 -11.83 -11.96
N LYS A 686 34.15 -12.04 -12.40
CA LYS A 686 33.21 -11.01 -12.83
C LYS A 686 31.96 -10.86 -11.95
N PHE A 687 31.53 -11.91 -11.25
CA PHE A 687 30.33 -11.92 -10.40
C PHE A 687 30.65 -12.32 -8.96
N ASP A 688 30.04 -11.62 -8.00
CA ASP A 688 29.92 -12.07 -6.61
C ASP A 688 28.48 -12.54 -6.31
N LEU A 689 28.29 -13.34 -5.26
CA LEU A 689 26.97 -13.56 -4.69
C LEU A 689 26.58 -12.35 -3.85
N ILE A 690 25.37 -11.83 -4.04
CA ILE A 690 24.80 -10.73 -3.24
C ILE A 690 23.60 -11.21 -2.41
N GLU A 691 23.49 -10.67 -1.20
CA GLU A 691 22.34 -10.88 -0.31
C GLU A 691 21.25 -9.83 -0.57
N PHE A 692 20.00 -10.28 -0.52
CA PHE A 692 18.77 -9.50 -0.55
C PHE A 692 17.95 -9.78 0.72
#